data_AF-R7AJW0-F1
#
_entry.id   AF-R7AJW0-F1
#
_cell.length_a   1.000
_cell.length_b   1.000
_cell.length_c   1.000
_cell.angle_alpha   90.00
_cell.angle_beta   90.00
_cell.angle_gamma   90.00
#
_symmetry.space_group_name_H-M   'P 1'
#
loop_
_entity.id
_entity.type
_entity.pdbx_description
1 polymer ?
#
loop_
_entity_poly.entity_id
_entity_poly.type
_entity_poly.pdbx_seq_one_letter_code
_entity_poly.pdbx_strand_id
1 'polypeptide(L)'
;MAKLVLIDGHSILNRAFYGVPDLTNAQGVHTNAIYGFLNIMFKIIDEEKPEHLIVAFDMSAPTFRHKMFAEYKGTRKPMPEELRQQVPLIKEVLEAMGIEIVQKEGYEADDILGTIAKHSEKNGLDVSIVSGDRDILQIATEHIMIRIPKTKKGVTEIENYNACDVEALYGVTPAEFIDMKALMGDSSDNIPGAPGIGEKTAGAIIQKFGSVENAYDHIDEVTPNRARNSLADNYDQVLLSKKLATIDIDAPVEYDVDSATLDNMFSDKAYEMFKRYNFKSLLKKFDAATTTREPEIFDKFRTIEDFGEVEEYFAGADFGGCIGLKLLYEDGCVSGAALAHEDNSVCYIPVQGFVTEDYLKAKITDMAAVCDCIAGLNIKSVLPAIDRQVYPKLIDAGLGAYLLNPLKESYSYDELARDYLNMLLPNRNELTGRMSYAEASMVKSEELARLACMEAYCVRHAWNVISVKLDEVQMKHLFDDIEMPLVFVLYDMECEGIMVDSKGLKEYGDKLATRITELENTIYELAGTKFNINSPKQLGTVLFEDMKLPSGKKTKSGYSTAADVLEKLAPEYPVVAKILEYRQLTKLKSTYADGLAVYIREDGRIHGHFNQTITATGRISSTEPNLQNIPVRMEIGRQIRKVFVPKPGCVFLDADYSQIELRILAHMSQDDKLIAAYNTAQDIHAITASQVFHVPLDEVTRTQRSNAKAVNFGIIYGISSFGLSQDLSISRKEASEYIEQYFATYPHIKGFIDGLVASAKKNGYSTTMFGRRRPVPELNSSNFMQRQFGERIAMNSPIQGSAADIIKIAMINVSRALKDNNLKSKMILQVHDELLIETYEDEEDAVRQILIDNMTNAASLRVPLEVDVKEGHDWLEAH
;
A
#
# COMPACT_ATOMS: atom_id res chain seq x y z
N MET A 1 14.40 44.68 6.84
CA MET A 1 13.80 45.15 5.57
C MET A 1 12.66 44.20 5.26
N ALA A 2 11.64 44.66 4.53
CA ALA A 2 10.59 43.77 4.04
C ALA A 2 11.22 42.70 3.15
N LYS A 3 10.77 41.45 3.30
CA LYS A 3 11.40 40.30 2.65
C LYS A 3 10.46 39.63 1.67
N LEU A 4 10.95 39.41 0.45
CA LEU A 4 10.24 38.78 -0.65
C LEU A 4 10.87 37.43 -0.97
N VAL A 5 10.06 36.37 -0.97
CA VAL A 5 10.47 35.05 -1.48
C VAL A 5 9.90 34.85 -2.87
N LEU A 6 10.78 34.48 -3.80
CA LEU A 6 10.41 34.13 -5.17
C LEU A 6 10.69 32.64 -5.42
N ILE A 7 9.74 31.89 -5.96
CA ILE A 7 9.90 30.45 -6.20
C ILE A 7 9.78 30.13 -7.68
N ASP A 8 10.71 29.34 -8.19
CA ASP A 8 10.63 28.72 -9.51
C ASP A 8 9.70 27.49 -9.45
N GLY A 9 8.49 27.66 -9.97
CA GLY A 9 7.43 26.67 -9.96
C GLY A 9 7.85 25.34 -10.62
N HIS A 10 8.35 25.38 -11.86
CA HIS A 10 8.68 24.17 -12.60
C HIS A 10 9.93 23.47 -12.04
N SER A 11 10.95 24.24 -11.67
CA SER A 11 12.19 23.68 -11.15
C SER A 11 11.99 22.99 -9.80
N ILE A 12 11.25 23.63 -8.89
CA ILE A 12 10.94 23.03 -7.58
C ILE A 12 9.97 21.86 -7.70
N LEU A 13 8.98 21.92 -8.60
CA LEU A 13 8.05 20.80 -8.82
C LEU A 13 8.77 19.57 -9.41
N ASN A 14 9.67 19.79 -10.38
CA ASN A 14 10.49 18.72 -10.96
C ASN A 14 11.39 18.08 -9.89
N ARG A 15 12.01 18.91 -9.05
CA ARG A 15 12.84 18.42 -7.94
C ARG A 15 12.03 17.64 -6.91
N ALA A 16 10.84 18.11 -6.57
CA ALA A 16 9.93 17.42 -5.67
C ALA A 16 9.52 16.04 -6.21
N PHE A 17 9.21 15.95 -7.51
CA PHE A 17 8.83 14.70 -8.18
C PHE A 17 9.89 13.59 -8.05
N TYR A 18 11.17 13.94 -8.24
CA TYR A 18 12.27 12.96 -8.09
C TYR A 18 12.76 12.80 -6.65
N GLY A 19 12.43 13.74 -5.76
CA GLY A 19 12.86 13.74 -4.35
C GLY A 19 11.93 12.99 -3.41
N VAL A 20 10.65 12.86 -3.75
CA VAL A 20 9.61 12.20 -2.95
C VAL A 20 9.22 10.87 -3.61
N PRO A 21 9.01 9.78 -2.84
CA PRO A 21 8.44 8.54 -3.39
C PRO A 21 7.16 8.80 -4.18
N ASP A 22 6.83 7.92 -5.11
CA ASP A 22 5.58 8.03 -5.85
C ASP A 22 4.39 7.87 -4.89
N LEU A 23 3.48 8.86 -4.91
CA LEU A 23 2.32 8.96 -4.03
C LEU A 23 1.10 9.22 -4.90
N THR A 24 0.01 8.52 -4.62
CA THR A 24 -1.28 8.70 -5.29
C THR A 24 -2.39 8.91 -4.27
N ASN A 25 -3.41 9.69 -4.62
CA ASN A 25 -4.63 9.77 -3.82
C ASN A 25 -5.53 8.54 -4.06
N ALA A 26 -6.69 8.49 -3.37
CA ALA A 26 -7.63 7.36 -3.45
C ALA A 26 -8.20 7.13 -4.86
N GLN A 27 -8.17 8.14 -5.72
CA GLN A 27 -8.61 8.08 -7.12
C GLN A 27 -7.47 7.72 -8.09
N GLY A 28 -6.25 7.47 -7.60
CA GLY A 28 -5.09 7.12 -8.41
C GLY A 28 -4.37 8.33 -9.04
N VAL A 29 -4.73 9.56 -8.68
CA VAL A 29 -4.04 10.79 -9.15
C VAL A 29 -2.72 10.92 -8.40
N HIS A 30 -1.62 11.13 -9.13
CA HIS A 30 -0.31 11.33 -8.50
C HIS A 30 -0.23 12.68 -7.79
N THR A 31 0.32 12.70 -6.58
CA THR A 31 0.38 13.89 -5.73
C THR A 31 1.75 14.12 -5.08
N ASN A 32 2.75 13.27 -5.39
CA ASN A 32 4.08 13.35 -4.80
C ASN A 32 4.83 14.65 -5.09
N ALA A 33 4.74 15.19 -6.31
CA ALA A 33 5.40 16.43 -6.67
C ALA A 33 4.78 17.63 -5.96
N ILE A 34 3.44 17.66 -5.87
CA ILE A 34 2.70 18.70 -5.14
C ILE A 34 3.08 18.67 -3.66
N TYR A 35 3.07 17.47 -3.04
CA TYR A 35 3.44 17.30 -1.64
C TYR A 35 4.88 17.75 -1.36
N GLY A 36 5.84 17.37 -2.21
CA GLY A 36 7.23 17.79 -2.08
C GLY A 36 7.42 19.29 -2.28
N PHE A 37 6.72 19.89 -3.24
CA PHE A 37 6.73 21.33 -3.49
C PHE A 37 6.27 22.11 -2.25
N LEU A 38 5.11 21.75 -1.70
CA LEU A 38 4.55 22.39 -0.51
C LEU A 38 5.48 22.26 0.70
N ASN A 39 6.12 21.11 0.91
CA ASN A 39 7.09 20.95 1.99
C ASN A 39 8.32 21.85 1.83
N ILE A 40 8.85 21.99 0.61
CA ILE A 40 9.97 22.90 0.35
C ILE A 40 9.54 24.35 0.61
N MET A 41 8.37 24.75 0.09
CA MET A 41 7.81 26.08 0.27
C MET A 41 7.58 26.41 1.75
N PHE A 42 6.90 25.54 2.50
CA PHE A 42 6.66 25.76 3.94
C PHE A 42 7.96 25.83 4.73
N LYS A 43 8.97 25.01 4.40
CA LYS A 43 10.28 25.09 5.05
C LYS A 43 10.93 26.46 4.82
N ILE A 44 10.86 26.99 3.60
CA ILE A 44 11.39 28.32 3.29
C ILE A 44 10.62 29.40 4.06
N ILE A 45 9.28 29.33 4.10
CA ILE A 45 8.45 30.27 4.87
C ILE A 45 8.82 30.23 6.35
N ASP A 46 8.96 29.03 6.93
CA ASP A 46 9.28 28.84 8.34
C ASP A 46 10.70 29.38 8.70
N GLU A 47 11.67 29.26 7.77
CA GLU A 47 13.04 29.75 7.94
C GLU A 47 13.20 31.26 7.70
N GLU A 48 12.60 31.79 6.63
CA GLU A 48 12.78 33.18 6.17
C GLU A 48 11.80 34.15 6.81
N LYS A 49 10.62 33.67 7.20
CA LYS A 49 9.46 34.48 7.63
C LYS A 49 9.20 35.67 6.69
N PRO A 50 8.99 35.42 5.39
CA PRO A 50 8.81 36.50 4.43
C PRO A 50 7.47 37.20 4.62
N GLU A 51 7.41 38.46 4.20
CA GLU A 51 6.16 39.23 4.15
C GLU A 51 5.40 38.93 2.84
N HIS A 52 6.16 38.67 1.77
CA HIS A 52 5.61 38.45 0.43
C HIS A 52 6.16 37.17 -0.20
N LEU A 53 5.32 36.48 -0.99
CA LEU A 53 5.71 35.28 -1.73
C LEU A 53 5.08 35.25 -3.12
N ILE A 54 5.91 35.04 -4.15
CA ILE A 54 5.46 34.90 -5.54
C ILE A 54 6.03 33.62 -6.14
N VAL A 55 5.22 32.90 -6.92
CA VAL A 55 5.65 31.70 -7.66
C VAL A 55 5.59 31.96 -9.16
N ALA A 56 6.70 31.77 -9.86
CA ALA A 56 6.75 31.90 -11.32
C ALA A 56 6.62 30.54 -12.01
N PHE A 57 5.87 30.48 -13.11
CA PHE A 57 5.78 29.28 -13.95
C PHE A 57 6.01 29.61 -15.43
N ASP A 58 6.77 28.75 -16.11
CA ASP A 58 6.83 28.72 -17.57
C ASP A 58 5.46 28.52 -18.23
N MET A 59 5.34 29.00 -19.47
CA MET A 59 4.21 28.72 -20.35
C MET A 59 4.66 27.86 -21.54
N SER A 60 3.72 27.13 -22.13
CA SER A 60 4.01 26.25 -23.29
C SER A 60 4.44 26.99 -24.56
N ALA A 61 4.26 28.31 -24.63
CA ALA A 61 4.59 29.13 -25.79
C ALA A 61 6.11 29.25 -26.00
N PRO A 62 6.62 29.24 -27.25
CA PRO A 62 8.04 29.40 -27.53
C PRO A 62 8.59 30.72 -26.98
N THR A 63 9.69 30.64 -26.22
CA THR A 63 10.36 31.81 -25.63
C THR A 63 11.19 32.57 -26.66
N PHE A 64 11.70 33.75 -26.32
CA PHE A 64 12.63 34.48 -27.19
C PHE A 64 13.88 33.65 -27.51
N ARG A 65 14.35 32.78 -26.59
CA ARG A 65 15.47 31.86 -26.81
C ARG A 65 15.18 30.85 -27.92
N HIS A 66 13.98 30.27 -27.95
CA HIS A 66 13.56 29.36 -29.02
C HIS A 66 13.48 30.06 -30.39
N LYS A 67 13.12 31.36 -30.41
CA LYS A 67 13.11 32.16 -31.64
C LYS A 67 14.52 32.51 -32.12
N MET A 68 15.47 32.69 -31.19
CA MET A 68 16.88 33.00 -31.50
C MET A 68 17.67 31.74 -31.91
N PHE A 69 17.39 30.59 -31.29
CA PHE A 69 18.10 29.34 -31.54
C PHE A 69 17.14 28.15 -31.49
N ALA A 70 16.83 27.58 -32.66
CA ALA A 70 15.79 26.56 -32.81
C ALA A 70 16.10 25.23 -32.10
N GLU A 71 17.38 24.92 -31.86
CA GLU A 71 17.78 23.69 -31.16
C GLU A 71 17.81 23.85 -29.63
N TYR A 72 17.50 25.04 -29.10
CA TYR A 72 17.44 25.30 -27.67
C TYR A 72 16.46 24.34 -26.97
N LYS A 73 16.91 23.70 -25.88
CA LYS A 73 16.18 22.64 -25.13
C LYS A 73 15.70 21.46 -25.98
N GLY A 74 16.11 21.33 -27.25
CA GLY A 74 15.66 20.29 -28.18
C GLY A 74 16.11 18.86 -27.82
N THR A 75 17.14 18.74 -26.98
CA THR A 75 17.65 17.45 -26.47
C THR A 75 17.06 17.06 -25.12
N ARG A 76 16.22 17.91 -24.49
CA ARG A 76 15.58 17.60 -23.20
C ARG A 76 14.57 16.46 -23.38
N LYS A 77 14.57 15.53 -22.42
CA LYS A 77 13.54 14.49 -22.36
C LYS A 77 12.18 15.13 -22.10
N PRO A 78 11.09 14.62 -22.72
CA PRO A 78 9.76 15.10 -22.41
C PRO A 78 9.44 14.89 -20.93
N MET A 79 8.65 15.82 -20.36
CA MET A 79 8.17 15.72 -18.99
C MET A 79 7.40 14.40 -18.80
N PRO A 80 7.68 13.60 -17.76
CA PRO A 80 6.89 12.41 -17.46
C PRO A 80 5.41 12.74 -17.32
N GLU A 81 4.53 11.85 -17.80
CA GLU A 81 3.08 12.05 -17.75
C GLU A 81 2.59 12.27 -16.31
N GLU A 82 3.21 11.54 -15.37
CA GLU A 82 2.89 11.59 -13.95
C GLU A 82 3.22 12.95 -13.32
N LEU A 83 4.22 13.65 -13.84
CA LEU A 83 4.56 15.02 -13.45
C LEU A 83 3.68 16.04 -14.19
N ARG A 84 3.44 15.80 -15.49
CA ARG A 84 2.62 16.68 -16.32
C ARG A 84 1.22 16.87 -15.77
N GLN A 85 0.58 15.80 -15.26
CA GLN A 85 -0.73 15.91 -14.62
C GLN A 85 -0.73 16.74 -13.33
N GLN A 86 0.42 16.89 -12.66
CA GLN A 86 0.52 17.59 -11.38
C GLN A 86 0.73 19.11 -11.53
N VAL A 87 1.22 19.58 -12.68
CA VAL A 87 1.45 21.01 -12.96
C VAL A 87 0.17 21.87 -12.82
N PRO A 88 -0.98 21.52 -13.42
CA PRO A 88 -2.21 22.31 -13.21
C PRO A 88 -2.69 22.22 -11.75
N LEU A 89 -2.56 21.07 -11.12
CA LEU A 89 -3.05 20.84 -9.75
C LEU A 89 -2.29 21.68 -8.72
N ILE A 90 -0.97 21.84 -8.85
CA ILE A 90 -0.22 22.71 -7.94
C ILE A 90 -0.64 24.17 -8.10
N LYS A 91 -0.96 24.64 -9.31
CA LYS A 91 -1.46 26.01 -9.53
C LYS A 91 -2.81 26.21 -8.82
N GLU A 92 -3.74 25.27 -8.95
CA GLU A 92 -5.02 25.31 -8.22
C GLU A 92 -4.82 25.36 -6.69
N VAL A 93 -3.84 24.60 -6.18
CA VAL A 93 -3.50 24.58 -4.75
C VAL A 93 -2.95 25.94 -4.31
N LEU A 94 -2.00 26.51 -5.05
CA LEU A 94 -1.40 27.81 -4.75
C LEU A 94 -2.42 28.94 -4.82
N GLU A 95 -3.30 28.95 -5.82
CA GLU A 95 -4.42 29.89 -5.91
C GLU A 95 -5.39 29.76 -4.74
N ALA A 96 -5.68 28.53 -4.30
CA ALA A 96 -6.53 28.30 -3.13
C ALA A 96 -5.87 28.80 -1.83
N MET A 97 -4.54 28.76 -1.77
CA MET A 97 -3.71 29.33 -0.71
C MET A 97 -3.52 30.84 -0.85
N GLY A 98 -4.12 31.50 -1.86
CA GLY A 98 -3.94 32.94 -2.08
C GLY A 98 -2.49 33.34 -2.42
N ILE A 99 -1.69 32.41 -2.93
CA ILE A 99 -0.31 32.68 -3.36
C ILE A 99 -0.33 33.24 -4.78
N GLU A 100 0.36 34.36 -4.98
CA GLU A 100 0.43 35.03 -6.28
C GLU A 100 1.26 34.20 -7.28
N ILE A 101 0.68 33.94 -8.45
CA ILE A 101 1.30 33.19 -9.55
C ILE A 101 1.57 34.14 -10.71
N VAL A 102 2.83 34.23 -11.13
CA VAL A 102 3.23 35.05 -12.29
C VAL A 102 3.67 34.15 -13.44
N GLN A 103 3.16 34.42 -14.63
CA GLN A 103 3.54 33.72 -15.87
C GLN A 103 3.43 34.67 -17.06
N LYS A 104 4.32 34.52 -18.04
CA LYS A 104 4.34 35.38 -19.23
C LYS A 104 4.75 34.60 -20.48
N GLU A 105 3.93 34.69 -21.52
CA GLU A 105 4.27 34.09 -22.82
C GLU A 105 5.54 34.75 -23.40
N GLY A 106 6.42 33.92 -23.94
CA GLY A 106 7.66 34.38 -24.56
C GLY A 106 8.86 34.48 -23.62
N TYR A 107 8.65 34.30 -22.30
CA TYR A 107 9.67 34.39 -21.26
C TYR A 107 9.66 33.13 -20.38
N GLU A 108 10.81 32.79 -19.80
CA GLU A 108 10.94 31.66 -18.87
C GLU A 108 10.74 32.12 -17.42
N ALA A 109 10.44 31.20 -16.52
CA ALA A 109 10.31 31.49 -15.10
C ALA A 109 11.55 32.22 -14.56
N ASP A 110 12.75 31.86 -15.02
CA ASP A 110 14.00 32.51 -14.61
C ASP A 110 14.05 34.01 -14.99
N ASP A 111 13.52 34.39 -16.16
CA ASP A 111 13.44 35.79 -16.60
C ASP A 111 12.44 36.59 -15.75
N ILE A 112 11.30 35.97 -15.43
CA ILE A 112 10.28 36.55 -14.55
C ILE A 112 10.87 36.77 -13.15
N LEU A 113 11.53 35.75 -12.59
CA LEU A 113 12.17 35.82 -11.28
C LEU A 113 13.29 36.87 -11.25
N GLY A 114 14.12 36.91 -12.29
CA GLY A 114 15.20 37.89 -12.41
C GLY A 114 14.71 39.33 -12.47
N THR A 115 13.67 39.58 -13.26
CA THR A 115 13.02 40.90 -13.37
C THR A 115 12.44 41.34 -12.03
N ILE A 116 11.63 40.49 -11.38
CA ILE A 116 11.01 40.82 -10.08
C ILE A 116 12.09 41.03 -9.01
N ALA A 117 13.11 40.19 -8.96
CA ALA A 117 14.18 40.30 -7.96
C ALA A 117 14.94 41.61 -8.07
N LYS A 118 15.33 42.02 -9.30
CA LYS A 118 16.09 43.26 -9.53
C LYS A 118 15.29 44.51 -9.26
N HIS A 119 14.01 44.52 -9.65
CA HIS A 119 13.11 45.62 -9.34
C HIS A 119 12.86 45.75 -7.82
N SER A 120 12.65 44.63 -7.12
CA SER A 120 12.41 44.63 -5.68
C SER A 120 13.66 45.02 -4.88
N GLU A 121 14.85 44.56 -5.27
CA GLU A 121 16.13 45.02 -4.71
C GLU A 121 16.28 46.55 -4.84
N LYS A 122 15.99 47.10 -6.03
CA LYS A 122 16.04 48.55 -6.27
C LYS A 122 15.03 49.33 -5.41
N ASN A 123 13.92 48.71 -5.04
CA ASN A 123 12.91 49.26 -4.14
C ASN A 123 13.22 49.02 -2.65
N GLY A 124 14.38 48.43 -2.32
CA GLY A 124 14.88 48.28 -0.95
C GLY A 124 14.37 47.03 -0.21
N LEU A 125 13.91 46.00 -0.94
CA LEU A 125 13.55 44.70 -0.37
C LEU A 125 14.75 43.74 -0.40
N ASP A 126 14.84 42.89 0.63
CA ASP A 126 15.68 41.70 0.59
C ASP A 126 14.92 40.57 -0.13
N VAL A 127 15.55 39.94 -1.12
CA VAL A 127 14.94 38.92 -1.98
C VAL A 127 15.61 37.57 -1.80
N SER A 128 14.80 36.53 -1.60
CA SER A 128 15.25 35.13 -1.56
C SER A 128 14.64 34.35 -2.72
N ILE A 129 15.45 33.90 -3.66
CA ILE A 129 14.98 33.13 -4.83
C ILE A 129 15.21 31.63 -4.59
N VAL A 130 14.16 30.84 -4.70
CA VAL A 130 14.19 29.38 -4.52
C VAL A 130 14.07 28.71 -5.89
N SER A 131 15.18 28.20 -6.41
CA SER A 131 15.19 27.45 -7.67
C SER A 131 16.11 26.23 -7.57
N GLY A 132 15.82 25.23 -8.40
CA GLY A 132 16.73 24.14 -8.65
C GLY A 132 17.79 24.45 -9.69
N ASP A 133 17.60 25.52 -10.48
CA ASP A 133 18.51 25.94 -11.54
C ASP A 133 19.68 26.75 -10.97
N ARG A 134 20.86 26.58 -11.56
CA ARG A 134 22.08 27.32 -11.19
C ARG A 134 22.29 28.55 -12.07
N ASP A 135 21.56 28.69 -13.17
CA ASP A 135 21.68 29.85 -14.04
C ASP A 135 21.23 31.14 -13.33
N ILE A 136 20.34 31.01 -12.34
CA ILE A 136 19.89 32.12 -11.50
C ILE A 136 20.97 32.65 -10.54
N LEU A 137 22.12 31.99 -10.43
CA LEU A 137 23.26 32.54 -9.68
C LEU A 137 23.78 33.84 -10.29
N GLN A 138 23.51 34.09 -11.58
CA GLN A 138 23.96 35.30 -12.28
C GLN A 138 23.34 36.61 -11.74
N ILE A 139 22.21 36.52 -11.02
CA ILE A 139 21.52 37.69 -10.46
C ILE A 139 21.76 37.88 -8.95
N ALA A 140 22.53 37.00 -8.32
CA ALA A 140 22.84 37.06 -6.89
C ALA A 140 23.55 38.37 -6.52
N THR A 141 23.20 38.95 -5.38
CA THR A 141 23.83 40.17 -4.83
C THR A 141 24.01 40.03 -3.32
N GLU A 142 24.24 41.14 -2.61
CA GLU A 142 24.15 41.20 -1.15
C GLU A 142 22.68 41.15 -0.66
N HIS A 143 21.74 41.62 -1.48
CA HIS A 143 20.31 41.69 -1.15
C HIS A 143 19.45 40.65 -1.90
N ILE A 144 20.02 39.94 -2.88
CA ILE A 144 19.39 38.84 -3.61
C ILE A 144 20.13 37.55 -3.29
N MET A 145 19.52 36.71 -2.44
CA MET A 145 20.03 35.41 -2.04
C MET A 145 19.39 34.30 -2.88
N ILE A 146 20.21 33.44 -3.47
CA ILE A 146 19.75 32.26 -4.21
C ILE A 146 19.78 31.04 -3.30
N ARG A 147 18.67 30.29 -3.27
CA ARG A 147 18.46 29.13 -2.42
C ARG A 147 18.18 27.90 -3.28
N ILE A 148 19.05 26.90 -3.19
CA ILE A 148 19.00 25.69 -4.02
C ILE A 148 18.73 24.46 -3.11
N PRO A 149 17.49 23.92 -3.08
CA PRO A 149 17.16 22.78 -2.21
C PRO A 149 17.76 21.47 -2.73
N LYS A 150 18.62 20.75 -2.00
CA LYS A 150 19.16 19.45 -2.41
C LYS A 150 18.61 18.31 -1.57
N THR A 151 18.16 17.24 -2.22
CA THR A 151 17.77 16.00 -1.54
C THR A 151 19.00 15.10 -1.37
N LYS A 152 19.47 14.93 -0.13
CA LYS A 152 20.50 13.95 0.23
C LYS A 152 19.94 12.96 1.25
N LYS A 153 20.02 11.66 0.94
CA LYS A 153 19.62 10.57 1.85
C LYS A 153 18.17 10.70 2.39
N GLY A 154 17.26 11.28 1.60
CA GLY A 154 15.86 11.49 2.00
C GLY A 154 15.62 12.74 2.85
N VAL A 155 16.63 13.59 3.07
CA VAL A 155 16.52 14.87 3.75
C VAL A 155 16.80 16.00 2.76
N THR A 156 15.96 17.05 2.79
CA THR A 156 16.14 18.26 1.97
C THR A 156 17.04 19.25 2.70
N GLU A 157 18.29 19.36 2.26
CA GLU A 157 19.23 20.43 2.64
C GLU A 157 19.01 21.63 1.70
N ILE A 158 19.32 22.86 2.11
CA ILE A 158 19.19 24.05 1.25
C ILE A 158 20.54 24.76 1.22
N GLU A 159 21.11 24.92 0.03
CA GLU A 159 22.34 25.69 -0.17
C GLU A 159 21.96 27.14 -0.49
N ASN A 160 22.61 28.10 0.18
CA ASN A 160 22.36 29.53 -0.01
C ASN A 160 23.57 30.17 -0.69
N TYR A 161 23.32 31.10 -1.60
CA TYR A 161 24.34 31.80 -2.37
C TYR A 161 24.00 33.29 -2.48
N ASN A 162 24.83 34.14 -1.89
CA ASN A 162 24.93 35.56 -2.23
C ASN A 162 26.07 35.77 -3.25
N ALA A 163 26.28 37.00 -3.71
CA ALA A 163 27.36 37.30 -4.67
C ALA A 163 28.75 36.80 -4.21
N CYS A 164 29.10 36.98 -2.94
CA CYS A 164 30.38 36.53 -2.40
C CYS A 164 30.53 34.99 -2.40
N ASP A 165 29.43 34.24 -2.23
CA ASP A 165 29.44 32.78 -2.28
C ASP A 165 29.61 32.26 -3.70
N VAL A 166 29.04 32.97 -4.69
CA VAL A 166 29.25 32.68 -6.12
C VAL A 166 30.71 32.89 -6.50
N GLU A 167 31.29 34.02 -6.08
CA GLU A 167 32.72 34.31 -6.29
C GLU A 167 33.63 33.28 -5.61
N ALA A 168 33.32 32.88 -4.38
CA ALA A 168 34.10 31.87 -3.66
C ALA A 168 34.03 30.49 -4.34
N LEU A 169 32.88 30.14 -4.92
CA LEU A 169 32.65 28.82 -5.53
C LEU A 169 33.22 28.71 -6.95
N TYR A 170 32.96 29.71 -7.80
CA TYR A 170 33.31 29.68 -9.23
C TYR A 170 34.52 30.54 -9.57
N GLY A 171 34.93 31.43 -8.65
CA GLY A 171 36.04 32.34 -8.86
C GLY A 171 35.72 33.53 -9.77
N VAL A 172 34.45 33.73 -10.14
CA VAL A 172 33.96 34.82 -10.98
C VAL A 172 32.75 35.46 -10.31
N THR A 173 32.53 36.75 -10.57
CA THR A 173 31.34 37.46 -10.07
C THR A 173 30.05 36.94 -10.72
N PRO A 174 28.86 37.18 -10.15
CA PRO A 174 27.58 36.82 -10.77
C PRO A 174 27.42 37.32 -12.22
N ALA A 175 27.89 38.52 -12.54
CA ALA A 175 27.84 39.06 -13.91
C ALA A 175 28.79 38.30 -14.85
N GLU A 176 30.01 38.03 -14.38
CA GLU A 176 31.03 37.26 -15.11
C GLU A 176 30.67 35.77 -15.27
N PHE A 177 29.79 35.24 -14.41
CA PHE A 177 29.27 33.88 -14.51
C PHE A 177 28.55 33.62 -15.84
N ILE A 178 27.92 34.65 -16.42
CA ILE A 178 27.28 34.60 -17.74
C ILE A 178 28.31 34.33 -18.83
N ASP A 179 29.41 35.10 -18.82
CA ASP A 179 30.52 34.94 -19.75
C ASP A 179 31.21 33.58 -19.61
N MET A 180 31.36 33.10 -18.37
CA MET A 180 31.89 31.77 -18.08
C MET A 180 30.99 30.68 -18.69
N LYS A 181 29.66 30.77 -18.49
CA LYS A 181 28.67 29.85 -19.07
C LYS A 181 28.67 29.89 -20.61
N ALA A 182 28.77 31.06 -21.20
CA ALA A 182 28.86 31.22 -22.65
C ALA A 182 30.04 30.46 -23.26
N LEU A 183 31.21 30.49 -22.59
CA LEU A 183 32.40 29.79 -23.05
C LEU A 183 32.29 28.28 -22.93
N MET A 184 31.77 27.76 -21.80
CA MET A 184 31.68 26.32 -21.58
C MET A 184 30.46 25.66 -22.23
N GLY A 185 29.43 26.44 -22.55
CA GLY A 185 28.12 25.97 -23.01
C GLY A 185 27.30 25.31 -21.89
N ASP A 186 26.07 24.93 -22.22
CA ASP A 186 25.18 24.19 -21.34
C ASP A 186 24.52 23.00 -22.06
N SER A 187 24.95 21.79 -21.71
CA SER A 187 24.40 20.57 -22.30
C SER A 187 22.94 20.29 -21.90
N SER A 188 22.48 20.80 -20.76
CA SER A 188 21.09 20.61 -20.29
C SER A 188 20.09 21.37 -21.15
N ASP A 189 20.51 22.56 -21.61
CA ASP A 189 19.70 23.47 -22.42
C ASP A 189 20.05 23.45 -23.91
N ASN A 190 21.01 22.60 -24.27
CA ASN A 190 21.59 22.55 -25.60
C ASN A 190 22.16 23.91 -26.03
N ILE A 191 22.68 24.70 -25.09
CA ILE A 191 23.39 25.95 -25.38
C ILE A 191 24.82 25.57 -25.80
N PRO A 192 25.26 25.90 -27.02
CA PRO A 192 26.62 25.58 -27.44
C PRO A 192 27.65 26.39 -26.63
N GLY A 193 28.89 25.92 -26.57
CA GLY A 193 30.02 26.68 -26.04
C GLY A 193 31.18 26.62 -27.01
N ALA A 194 32.31 27.22 -26.65
CA ALA A 194 33.55 27.04 -27.40
C ALA A 194 34.07 25.60 -27.21
N PRO A 195 34.13 24.76 -28.27
CA PRO A 195 34.48 23.35 -28.14
C PRO A 195 35.83 23.13 -27.43
N GLY A 196 35.82 22.34 -26.36
CA GLY A 196 37.03 22.04 -25.59
C GLY A 196 37.40 23.08 -24.53
N ILE A 197 36.56 24.10 -24.30
CA ILE A 197 36.61 24.94 -23.11
C ILE A 197 35.58 24.39 -22.12
N GLY A 198 36.03 23.89 -20.97
CA GLY A 198 35.16 23.45 -19.87
C GLY A 198 35.17 24.45 -18.71
N GLU A 199 34.37 24.19 -17.68
CA GLU A 199 34.16 25.05 -16.50
C GLU A 199 35.46 25.69 -15.97
N LYS A 200 36.49 24.89 -15.67
CA LYS A 200 37.77 25.42 -15.14
C LYS A 200 38.51 26.35 -16.10
N THR A 201 38.48 26.04 -17.40
CA THR A 201 39.17 26.86 -18.41
C THR A 201 38.39 28.13 -18.70
N ALA A 202 37.06 28.06 -18.76
CA ALA A 202 36.19 29.21 -18.88
C ALA A 202 36.40 30.17 -17.70
N GLY A 203 36.36 29.67 -16.46
CA GLY A 203 36.59 30.46 -15.25
C GLY A 203 37.95 31.16 -15.25
N ALA A 204 39.04 30.46 -15.61
CA ALA A 204 40.36 31.06 -15.68
C ALA A 204 40.51 32.15 -16.75
N ILE A 205 39.82 32.00 -17.89
CA ILE A 205 39.79 33.02 -18.96
C ILE A 205 39.05 34.26 -18.43
N ILE A 206 37.86 34.09 -17.86
CA ILE A 206 37.06 35.21 -17.38
C ILE A 206 37.71 35.90 -16.17
N GLN A 207 38.34 35.17 -15.26
CA GLN A 207 39.15 35.78 -14.19
C GLN A 207 40.27 36.69 -14.70
N LYS A 208 40.88 36.33 -15.85
CA LYS A 208 41.97 37.11 -16.44
C LYS A 208 41.47 38.30 -17.25
N PHE A 209 40.38 38.14 -18.00
CA PHE A 209 39.95 39.11 -19.01
C PHE A 209 38.61 39.81 -18.67
N GLY A 210 37.87 39.37 -17.68
CA GLY A 210 36.58 39.93 -17.25
C GLY A 210 35.39 39.58 -18.15
N SER A 211 35.55 39.52 -19.48
CA SER A 211 34.47 39.17 -20.41
C SER A 211 34.94 38.38 -21.63
N VAL A 212 34.01 37.72 -22.33
CA VAL A 212 34.28 37.01 -23.59
C VAL A 212 34.83 37.97 -24.65
N GLU A 213 34.23 39.15 -24.78
CA GLU A 213 34.64 40.18 -25.74
C GLU A 213 36.07 40.62 -25.47
N ASN A 214 36.41 40.93 -24.21
CA ASN A 214 37.76 41.36 -23.87
C ASN A 214 38.79 40.22 -24.02
N ALA A 215 38.39 38.97 -23.76
CA ALA A 215 39.23 37.80 -24.02
C ALA A 215 39.50 37.59 -25.52
N TYR A 216 38.54 37.94 -26.38
CA TYR A 216 38.70 37.90 -27.82
C TYR A 216 39.54 39.06 -28.36
N ASP A 217 39.36 40.28 -27.83
CA ASP A 217 40.21 41.43 -28.17
C ASP A 217 41.69 41.17 -27.82
N HIS A 218 41.95 40.32 -26.81
CA HIS A 218 43.28 39.90 -26.36
C HIS A 218 43.55 38.41 -26.64
N ILE A 219 43.04 37.87 -27.76
CA ILE A 219 43.06 36.44 -28.07
C ILE A 219 44.47 35.81 -27.98
N ASP A 220 45.51 36.54 -28.36
CA ASP A 220 46.91 36.07 -28.34
C ASP A 220 47.41 35.73 -26.92
N GLU A 221 46.80 36.33 -25.90
CA GLU A 221 47.12 36.11 -24.50
C GLU A 221 46.31 34.98 -23.84
N VAL A 222 45.33 34.42 -24.55
CA VAL A 222 44.49 33.32 -24.07
C VAL A 222 45.32 32.03 -24.04
N THR A 223 45.29 31.36 -22.90
CA THR A 223 45.95 30.06 -22.70
C THR A 223 44.96 29.06 -22.10
N PRO A 224 45.02 27.77 -22.46
CA PRO A 224 45.95 27.13 -23.40
C PRO A 224 45.64 27.42 -24.89
N ASN A 225 46.61 27.19 -25.79
CA ASN A 225 46.46 27.43 -27.24
C ASN A 225 45.21 26.77 -27.86
N ARG A 226 44.78 25.62 -27.32
CA ARG A 226 43.54 24.96 -27.78
C ARG A 226 42.29 25.79 -27.46
N ALA A 227 42.23 26.41 -26.29
CA ALA A 227 41.13 27.30 -25.90
C ALA A 227 41.15 28.59 -26.72
N ARG A 228 42.35 29.14 -26.98
CA ARG A 228 42.53 30.27 -27.88
C ARG A 228 41.96 30.02 -29.27
N ASN A 229 42.39 28.94 -29.92
CA ASN A 229 41.91 28.61 -31.27
C ASN A 229 40.40 28.36 -31.27
N SER A 230 39.91 27.64 -30.26
CA SER A 230 38.48 27.36 -30.14
C SER A 230 37.63 28.63 -29.96
N LEU A 231 38.06 29.57 -29.12
CA LEU A 231 37.39 30.86 -28.95
C LEU A 231 37.45 31.70 -30.24
N ALA A 232 38.60 31.72 -30.91
CA ALA A 232 38.76 32.44 -32.18
C ALA A 232 37.83 31.91 -33.28
N ASP A 233 37.76 30.58 -33.42
CA ASP A 233 36.97 29.91 -34.47
C ASP A 233 35.46 29.93 -34.18
N ASN A 234 35.03 30.15 -32.93
CA ASN A 234 33.63 30.04 -32.50
C ASN A 234 33.10 31.30 -31.79
N TYR A 235 33.75 32.46 -31.98
CA TYR A 235 33.41 33.70 -31.26
C TYR A 235 31.93 34.09 -31.39
N ASP A 236 31.40 34.11 -32.63
CA ASP A 236 29.98 34.44 -32.88
C ASP A 236 29.03 33.47 -32.19
N GLN A 237 29.39 32.20 -32.10
CA GLN A 237 28.61 31.18 -31.39
C GLN A 237 28.65 31.43 -29.89
N VAL A 238 29.81 31.76 -29.32
CA VAL A 238 29.93 32.11 -27.89
C VAL A 238 29.13 33.36 -27.56
N LEU A 239 29.11 34.38 -28.42
CA LEU A 239 28.26 35.57 -28.23
C LEU A 239 26.76 35.24 -28.29
N LEU A 240 26.35 34.33 -29.18
CA LEU A 240 24.99 33.82 -29.20
C LEU A 240 24.68 33.07 -27.89
N SER A 241 25.59 32.21 -27.43
CA SER A 241 25.44 31.47 -26.18
C SER A 241 25.38 32.37 -24.95
N LYS A 242 26.14 33.46 -24.95
CA LYS A 242 26.05 34.51 -23.92
C LYS A 242 24.64 35.08 -23.87
N LYS A 243 24.08 35.49 -25.01
CA LYS A 243 22.69 35.99 -25.10
C LYS A 243 21.65 34.95 -24.68
N LEU A 244 21.86 33.66 -25.01
CA LEU A 244 20.95 32.58 -24.62
C LEU A 244 21.01 32.30 -23.11
N ALA A 245 22.20 32.39 -22.49
CA ALA A 245 22.39 32.13 -21.06
C ALA A 245 22.04 33.32 -20.15
N THR A 246 22.01 34.55 -20.70
CA THR A 246 21.61 35.75 -19.94
C THR A 246 20.13 35.69 -19.58
N ILE A 247 19.82 35.87 -18.29
CA ILE A 247 18.46 36.09 -17.78
C ILE A 247 18.03 37.51 -18.14
N ASP A 248 16.86 37.65 -18.74
CA ASP A 248 16.27 38.97 -19.00
C ASP A 248 15.71 39.54 -17.69
N ILE A 249 16.24 40.69 -17.26
CA ILE A 249 15.86 41.38 -16.03
C ILE A 249 14.87 42.53 -16.27
N ASP A 250 14.43 42.72 -17.52
CA ASP A 250 13.49 43.77 -17.95
C ASP A 250 12.26 43.16 -18.66
N ALA A 251 11.87 41.94 -18.31
CA ALA A 251 10.71 41.28 -18.91
C ALA A 251 9.42 42.09 -18.65
N PRO A 252 8.50 42.24 -19.63
CA PRO A 252 7.27 43.01 -19.49
C PRO A 252 6.18 42.23 -18.73
N VAL A 253 6.49 41.88 -17.48
CA VAL A 253 5.60 41.18 -16.55
C VAL A 253 4.80 42.18 -15.72
N GLU A 254 3.52 41.91 -15.52
CA GLU A 254 2.68 42.65 -14.59
C GLU A 254 2.65 41.86 -13.28
N TYR A 255 3.03 42.51 -12.19
CA TYR A 255 2.99 41.93 -10.84
C TYR A 255 2.84 43.06 -9.81
N ASP A 256 2.27 42.73 -8.66
CA ASP A 256 2.17 43.61 -7.51
C ASP A 256 2.73 42.87 -6.28
N VAL A 257 3.74 43.45 -5.64
CA VAL A 257 4.36 42.86 -4.44
C VAL A 257 3.43 43.03 -3.26
N ASP A 258 2.71 44.15 -3.18
CA ASP A 258 1.84 44.47 -2.05
C ASP A 258 0.60 43.56 -1.99
N SER A 259 0.17 42.98 -3.12
CA SER A 259 -0.89 41.99 -3.18
C SER A 259 -0.45 40.56 -2.83
N ALA A 260 0.87 40.30 -2.82
CA ALA A 260 1.44 38.96 -2.63
C ALA A 260 1.71 38.62 -1.15
N THR A 261 0.85 39.06 -0.21
CA THR A 261 1.01 38.80 1.23
C THR A 261 0.60 37.38 1.62
N LEU A 262 1.13 36.88 2.73
CA LEU A 262 0.90 35.51 3.21
C LEU A 262 -0.26 35.38 4.23
N ASP A 263 -1.09 36.40 4.39
CA ASP A 263 -2.03 36.52 5.51
C ASP A 263 -3.18 35.48 5.48
N ASN A 264 -3.52 34.93 4.31
CA ASN A 264 -4.67 34.05 4.11
C ASN A 264 -4.29 32.68 3.50
N MET A 265 -3.07 32.20 3.76
CA MET A 265 -2.56 30.96 3.17
C MET A 265 -3.37 29.70 3.55
N PHE A 266 -4.01 29.74 4.72
CA PHE A 266 -4.78 28.63 5.28
C PHE A 266 -6.29 28.83 5.15
N SER A 267 -6.75 29.19 3.96
CA SER A 267 -8.17 29.40 3.65
C SER A 267 -9.00 28.10 3.64
N ASP A 268 -10.33 28.22 3.73
CA ASP A 268 -11.26 27.09 3.58
C ASP A 268 -11.07 26.37 2.22
N LYS A 269 -10.80 27.13 1.15
CA LYS A 269 -10.57 26.58 -0.18
C LYS A 269 -9.26 25.78 -0.23
N ALA A 270 -8.20 26.26 0.42
CA ALA A 270 -6.93 25.55 0.53
C ALA A 270 -7.10 24.25 1.35
N TYR A 271 -7.90 24.31 2.43
CA TYR A 271 -8.19 23.14 3.27
C TYR A 271 -8.85 22.03 2.44
N GLU A 272 -9.88 22.35 1.67
CA GLU A 272 -10.57 21.40 0.78
C GLU A 272 -9.63 20.80 -0.30
N MET A 273 -8.71 21.59 -0.86
CA MET A 273 -7.70 21.06 -1.78
C MET A 273 -6.74 20.07 -1.09
N PHE A 274 -6.24 20.41 0.11
CA PHE A 274 -5.34 19.54 0.85
C PHE A 274 -6.04 18.23 1.26
N LYS A 275 -7.35 18.27 1.54
CA LYS A 275 -8.18 17.06 1.74
C LYS A 275 -8.27 16.22 0.49
N ARG A 276 -8.67 16.83 -0.64
CA ARG A 276 -8.86 16.15 -1.93
C ARG A 276 -7.60 15.40 -2.37
N TYR A 277 -6.43 15.98 -2.12
CA TYR A 277 -5.14 15.38 -2.46
C TYR A 277 -4.51 14.53 -1.33
N ASN A 278 -5.25 14.30 -0.23
CA ASN A 278 -4.88 13.44 0.89
C ASN A 278 -3.58 13.86 1.62
N PHE A 279 -3.33 15.16 1.78
CA PHE A 279 -2.15 15.70 2.46
C PHE A 279 -2.27 15.70 3.99
N LYS A 280 -2.52 14.52 4.58
CA LYS A 280 -2.81 14.34 6.03
C LYS A 280 -1.82 15.05 6.96
N SER A 281 -0.52 15.01 6.66
CA SER A 281 0.50 15.66 7.51
C SER A 281 0.46 17.19 7.43
N LEU A 282 0.08 17.74 6.28
CA LEU A 282 0.03 19.19 6.04
C LEU A 282 -1.28 19.82 6.54
N LEU A 283 -2.36 19.04 6.67
CA LEU A 283 -3.62 19.50 7.27
C LEU A 283 -3.43 20.03 8.70
N LYS A 284 -2.40 19.56 9.41
CA LYS A 284 -2.05 20.03 10.77
C LYS A 284 -1.58 21.48 10.82
N LYS A 285 -1.25 22.10 9.68
CA LYS A 285 -0.85 23.52 9.61
C LYS A 285 -2.05 24.48 9.56
N PHE A 286 -3.27 23.97 9.33
CA PHE A 286 -4.49 24.78 9.39
C PHE A 286 -4.90 25.01 10.83
N ASP A 287 -5.49 26.17 11.12
CA ASP A 287 -5.99 26.51 12.45
C ASP A 287 -7.01 25.49 12.94
N ALA A 288 -7.07 25.35 14.27
CA ALA A 288 -8.03 24.49 14.94
C ALA A 288 -9.45 24.77 14.45
N ALA A 289 -9.85 26.04 14.31
CA ALA A 289 -11.21 26.41 13.86
C ALA A 289 -11.57 25.90 12.44
N THR A 290 -10.61 25.84 11.53
CA THR A 290 -10.80 25.31 10.15
C THR A 290 -10.78 23.78 10.13
N THR A 291 -9.99 23.17 11.02
CA THR A 291 -9.92 21.71 11.20
C THR A 291 -11.04 21.13 12.07
N THR A 292 -11.67 21.96 12.90
CA THR A 292 -12.79 21.62 13.80
C THR A 292 -14.10 22.26 13.36
N ARG A 293 -14.26 22.63 12.07
CA ARG A 293 -15.61 22.85 11.52
C ARG A 293 -16.35 21.54 11.57
N GLU A 294 -16.98 21.36 12.71
CA GLU A 294 -17.87 20.28 13.04
C GLU A 294 -18.99 20.31 11.99
N PRO A 295 -19.21 19.25 11.19
CA PRO A 295 -20.28 19.25 10.20
C PRO A 295 -21.63 19.66 10.82
N GLU A 296 -22.43 20.47 10.13
CA GLU A 296 -23.74 20.97 10.61
C GLU A 296 -24.68 19.86 11.11
N ILE A 297 -24.40 18.59 10.75
CA ILE A 297 -25.12 17.43 11.27
C ILE A 297 -25.00 17.25 12.79
N PHE A 298 -23.97 17.78 13.44
CA PHE A 298 -23.81 17.65 14.89
C PHE A 298 -24.94 18.30 15.67
N ASP A 299 -25.57 19.35 15.14
CA ASP A 299 -26.75 19.97 15.74
C ASP A 299 -27.97 19.03 15.78
N LYS A 300 -27.93 17.92 15.03
CA LYS A 300 -28.96 16.88 15.01
C LYS A 300 -28.67 15.71 15.96
N PHE A 301 -27.55 15.73 16.67
CA PHE A 301 -27.19 14.67 17.61
C PHE A 301 -27.82 14.94 18.97
N ARG A 302 -28.55 13.95 19.49
CA ARG A 302 -29.19 14.03 20.80
C ARG A 302 -28.76 12.87 21.68
N THR A 303 -28.34 13.15 22.90
CA THR A 303 -28.20 12.11 23.93
C THR A 303 -29.52 11.99 24.70
N ILE A 304 -30.03 10.78 24.88
CA ILE A 304 -31.26 10.50 25.63
C ILE A 304 -30.92 9.64 26.84
N GLU A 305 -31.00 10.24 28.03
CA GLU A 305 -30.56 9.64 29.28
C GLU A 305 -31.71 9.18 30.19
N ASP A 306 -32.85 9.87 30.10
CA ASP A 306 -34.04 9.58 30.89
C ASP A 306 -34.82 8.40 30.27
N PHE A 307 -35.19 7.43 31.11
CA PHE A 307 -35.88 6.23 30.65
C PHE A 307 -37.24 6.52 30.01
N GLY A 308 -37.97 7.53 30.51
CA GLY A 308 -39.24 7.94 29.92
C GLY A 308 -39.06 8.51 28.52
N GLU A 309 -38.04 9.36 28.32
CA GLU A 309 -37.69 9.89 27.00
C GLU A 309 -37.24 8.79 26.03
N VAL A 310 -36.53 7.75 26.51
CA VAL A 310 -36.15 6.60 25.67
C VAL A 310 -37.37 5.81 25.21
N GLU A 311 -38.33 5.56 26.10
CA GLU A 311 -39.59 4.90 25.73
C GLU A 311 -40.40 5.74 24.72
N GLU A 312 -40.50 7.06 24.93
CA GLU A 312 -41.15 7.98 23.99
C GLU A 312 -40.46 7.96 22.62
N TYR A 313 -39.13 7.94 22.60
CA TYR A 313 -38.34 7.85 21.37
C TYR A 313 -38.64 6.55 20.61
N PHE A 314 -38.55 5.38 21.25
CA PHE A 314 -38.82 4.10 20.57
C PHE A 314 -40.29 3.93 20.18
N ALA A 315 -41.23 4.55 20.90
CA ALA A 315 -42.65 4.52 20.55
C ALA A 315 -43.03 5.48 19.41
N GLY A 316 -42.33 6.62 19.29
CA GLY A 316 -42.64 7.69 18.35
C GLY A 316 -41.78 7.71 17.08
N ALA A 317 -40.62 7.05 17.07
CA ALA A 317 -39.72 7.03 15.92
C ALA A 317 -40.23 6.12 14.80
N ASP A 318 -40.08 6.58 13.56
CA ASP A 318 -40.29 5.77 12.37
C ASP A 318 -39.00 5.02 12.04
N PHE A 319 -39.00 3.70 12.24
CA PHE A 319 -37.88 2.84 11.92
C PHE A 319 -37.96 2.24 10.51
N GLY A 320 -38.79 2.79 9.62
CA GLY A 320 -38.79 2.46 8.20
C GLY A 320 -37.44 2.75 7.54
N GLY A 321 -37.06 1.94 6.54
CA GLY A 321 -35.81 2.13 5.79
C GLY A 321 -34.57 1.51 6.43
N CYS A 322 -33.41 1.95 5.97
CA CYS A 322 -32.11 1.59 6.54
C CYS A 322 -31.87 2.36 7.84
N ILE A 323 -31.41 1.73 8.92
CA ILE A 323 -31.00 2.40 10.17
C ILE A 323 -29.49 2.29 10.34
N GLY A 324 -28.83 3.37 10.74
CA GLY A 324 -27.42 3.32 11.15
C GLY A 324 -27.30 2.92 12.61
N LEU A 325 -26.49 1.92 12.93
CA LEU A 325 -26.28 1.44 14.30
C LEU A 325 -24.80 1.49 14.66
N LYS A 326 -24.49 2.14 15.79
CA LYS A 326 -23.25 1.92 16.54
C LYS A 326 -23.59 1.37 17.92
N LEU A 327 -23.33 0.09 18.12
CA LEU A 327 -23.37 -0.55 19.43
C LEU A 327 -21.99 -0.45 20.08
N LEU A 328 -21.90 0.19 21.25
CA LEU A 328 -20.67 0.32 22.02
C LEU A 328 -20.45 -0.95 22.85
N TYR A 329 -20.07 -2.03 22.16
CA TYR A 329 -19.76 -3.32 22.76
C TYR A 329 -18.24 -3.56 22.81
N GLU A 330 -17.72 -3.84 24.01
CA GLU A 330 -16.31 -4.17 24.25
C GLU A 330 -16.22 -5.03 25.53
N ASP A 331 -15.36 -6.05 25.53
CA ASP A 331 -15.12 -6.95 26.67
C ASP A 331 -16.37 -7.56 27.33
N GLY A 332 -17.39 -7.89 26.53
CA GLY A 332 -18.62 -8.52 27.03
C GLY A 332 -19.67 -7.55 27.56
N CYS A 333 -19.39 -6.25 27.56
CA CYS A 333 -20.27 -5.21 28.09
C CYS A 333 -20.77 -4.27 26.99
N VAL A 334 -22.01 -3.81 27.11
CA VAL A 334 -22.60 -2.78 26.25
C VAL A 334 -22.66 -1.46 27.02
N SER A 335 -21.94 -0.44 26.58
CA SER A 335 -21.94 0.88 27.24
C SER A 335 -23.04 1.83 26.72
N GLY A 336 -23.60 1.54 25.55
CA GLY A 336 -24.65 2.34 24.91
C GLY A 336 -24.84 2.00 23.44
N ALA A 337 -25.84 2.62 22.82
CA ALA A 337 -26.12 2.48 21.40
C ALA A 337 -26.44 3.85 20.77
N ALA A 338 -25.93 4.09 19.56
CA ALA A 338 -26.36 5.20 18.74
C ALA A 338 -27.12 4.72 17.51
N LEU A 339 -28.20 5.43 17.16
CA LEU A 339 -29.13 5.13 16.08
C LEU A 339 -29.28 6.35 15.17
N ALA A 340 -29.12 6.17 13.87
CA ALA A 340 -29.31 7.21 12.86
C ALA A 340 -30.47 6.90 11.92
N HIS A 341 -31.38 7.87 11.77
CA HIS A 341 -32.68 7.79 11.07
C HIS A 341 -32.72 8.48 9.70
N GLU A 342 -33.79 8.26 8.94
CA GLU A 342 -33.93 8.72 7.54
C GLU A 342 -34.10 10.23 7.42
N ASP A 343 -34.71 10.84 8.42
CA ASP A 343 -34.76 12.29 8.59
C ASP A 343 -33.40 12.91 9.00
N ASN A 344 -32.36 12.07 9.13
CA ASN A 344 -31.03 12.40 9.66
C ASN A 344 -31.00 12.76 11.14
N SER A 345 -32.04 12.44 11.91
CA SER A 345 -31.96 12.49 13.36
C SER A 345 -31.04 11.37 13.86
N VAL A 346 -30.21 11.69 14.86
CA VAL A 346 -29.30 10.72 15.46
C VAL A 346 -29.41 10.80 16.96
N CYS A 347 -29.68 9.67 17.59
CA CYS A 347 -29.71 9.61 19.05
C CYS A 347 -28.59 8.71 19.57
N TYR A 348 -28.04 9.08 20.73
CA TYR A 348 -27.22 8.21 21.55
C TYR A 348 -27.96 7.90 22.85
N ILE A 349 -28.01 6.62 23.20
CA ILE A 349 -28.67 6.11 24.40
C ILE A 349 -27.63 5.33 25.22
N PRO A 350 -27.13 5.88 26.34
CA PRO A 350 -26.20 5.19 27.21
C PRO A 350 -26.89 4.09 28.04
N VAL A 351 -26.15 3.05 28.40
CA VAL A 351 -26.61 2.07 29.39
C VAL A 351 -26.45 2.66 30.79
N GLN A 352 -27.56 3.09 31.38
CA GLN A 352 -27.60 3.65 32.72
C GLN A 352 -29.00 3.60 33.33
N GLY A 353 -29.08 3.57 34.67
CA GLY A 353 -30.35 3.57 35.39
C GLY A 353 -31.23 2.38 34.99
N PHE A 354 -32.42 2.66 34.45
CA PHE A 354 -33.37 1.65 33.98
C PHE A 354 -33.14 1.22 32.52
N VAL A 355 -32.28 1.93 31.78
CA VAL A 355 -31.84 1.53 30.44
C VAL A 355 -30.71 0.52 30.61
N THR A 356 -31.06 -0.75 30.79
CA THR A 356 -30.11 -1.85 30.93
C THR A 356 -29.60 -2.33 29.56
N GLU A 357 -28.52 -3.11 29.54
CA GLU A 357 -28.05 -3.75 28.30
C GLU A 357 -29.15 -4.60 27.66
N ASP A 358 -29.83 -5.43 28.45
CA ASP A 358 -30.89 -6.32 27.96
C ASP A 358 -32.09 -5.54 27.40
N TYR A 359 -32.42 -4.40 28.02
CA TYR A 359 -33.45 -3.51 27.51
C TYR A 359 -33.07 -2.95 26.12
N LEU A 360 -31.84 -2.44 25.95
CA LEU A 360 -31.39 -1.96 24.64
C LEU A 360 -31.36 -3.06 23.59
N LYS A 361 -30.90 -4.27 23.95
CA LYS A 361 -30.91 -5.43 23.05
C LYS A 361 -32.33 -5.78 22.59
N ALA A 362 -33.30 -5.74 23.50
CA ALA A 362 -34.71 -5.96 23.18
C ALA A 362 -35.25 -4.88 22.23
N LYS A 363 -34.94 -3.60 22.47
CA LYS A 363 -35.36 -2.51 21.58
C LYS A 363 -34.74 -2.58 20.19
N ILE A 364 -33.46 -2.96 20.08
CA ILE A 364 -32.81 -3.19 18.78
C ILE A 364 -33.49 -4.35 18.04
N THR A 365 -33.90 -5.38 18.78
CA THR A 365 -34.65 -6.52 18.23
C THR A 365 -36.02 -6.10 17.70
N ASP A 366 -36.79 -5.34 18.48
CA ASP A 366 -38.10 -4.83 18.07
C ASP A 366 -37.97 -3.91 16.83
N MET A 367 -36.95 -3.06 16.81
CA MET A 367 -36.61 -2.21 15.66
C MET A 367 -36.29 -3.04 14.41
N ALA A 368 -35.52 -4.11 14.55
CA ALA A 368 -35.13 -4.98 13.43
C ALA A 368 -36.33 -5.66 12.75
N ALA A 369 -37.42 -5.87 13.49
CA ALA A 369 -38.65 -6.44 12.95
C ALA A 369 -39.37 -5.53 11.95
N VAL A 370 -39.12 -4.21 12.01
CA VAL A 370 -39.83 -3.21 11.18
C VAL A 370 -38.93 -2.48 10.18
N CYS A 371 -37.62 -2.38 10.41
CA CYS A 371 -36.71 -1.72 9.47
C CYS A 371 -36.41 -2.55 8.21
N ASP A 372 -35.96 -1.91 7.14
CA ASP A 372 -35.50 -2.61 5.94
C ASP A 372 -34.15 -3.30 6.21
N CYS A 373 -33.21 -2.56 6.79
CA CYS A 373 -31.89 -3.06 7.19
C CYS A 373 -31.22 -2.18 8.26
N ILE A 374 -30.15 -2.70 8.87
CA ILE A 374 -29.35 -2.05 9.91
C ILE A 374 -27.89 -2.03 9.44
N ALA A 375 -27.41 -0.86 9.04
CA ALA A 375 -26.02 -0.63 8.64
C ALA A 375 -25.14 -0.39 9.88
N GLY A 376 -24.04 -1.11 9.98
CA GLY A 376 -23.01 -0.92 10.99
C GLY A 376 -21.61 -1.15 10.43
N LEU A 377 -20.63 -1.19 11.34
CA LEU A 377 -19.23 -1.48 11.02
C LEU A 377 -18.71 -2.58 11.94
N ASN A 378 -17.89 -3.47 11.36
CA ASN A 378 -17.30 -4.60 12.06
C ASN A 378 -18.39 -5.43 12.78
N ILE A 379 -19.46 -5.77 12.06
CA ILE A 379 -20.66 -6.39 12.61
C ILE A 379 -20.33 -7.64 13.42
N LYS A 380 -19.35 -8.43 12.94
CA LYS A 380 -18.86 -9.63 13.62
C LYS A 380 -18.53 -9.41 15.10
N SER A 381 -17.89 -8.28 15.45
CA SER A 381 -17.46 -8.02 16.83
C SER A 381 -18.61 -7.69 17.78
N VAL A 382 -19.76 -7.23 17.25
CA VAL A 382 -20.92 -6.85 18.07
C VAL A 382 -21.99 -7.95 18.13
N LEU A 383 -21.85 -9.04 17.36
CA LEU A 383 -22.77 -10.18 17.37
C LEU A 383 -23.04 -10.80 18.75
N PRO A 384 -22.09 -10.86 19.72
CA PRO A 384 -22.41 -11.35 21.06
C PRO A 384 -23.50 -10.54 21.78
N ALA A 385 -23.68 -9.27 21.41
CA ALA A 385 -24.66 -8.37 21.98
C ALA A 385 -25.92 -8.19 21.11
N ILE A 386 -26.06 -8.97 20.03
CA ILE A 386 -27.20 -8.88 19.11
C ILE A 386 -27.89 -10.24 19.01
N ASP A 387 -29.21 -10.24 19.11
CA ASP A 387 -30.01 -11.46 18.93
C ASP A 387 -29.90 -11.98 17.48
N ARG A 388 -29.79 -13.30 17.33
CA ARG A 388 -29.73 -13.98 16.02
C ARG A 388 -30.91 -13.64 15.12
N GLN A 389 -32.08 -13.30 15.66
CA GLN A 389 -33.22 -12.87 14.86
C GLN A 389 -33.00 -11.55 14.10
N VAL A 390 -32.04 -10.73 14.56
CA VAL A 390 -31.65 -9.46 13.91
C VAL A 390 -30.70 -9.71 12.74
N TYR A 391 -29.97 -10.85 12.71
CA TYR A 391 -28.88 -11.09 11.76
C TYR A 391 -29.27 -10.88 10.28
N PRO A 392 -30.46 -11.31 9.79
CA PRO A 392 -30.87 -11.08 8.41
C PRO A 392 -31.01 -9.61 8.01
N LYS A 393 -31.10 -8.69 8.98
CA LYS A 393 -31.21 -7.25 8.77
C LYS A 393 -29.87 -6.52 8.82
N LEU A 394 -28.82 -7.15 9.38
CA LEU A 394 -27.53 -6.51 9.56
C LEU A 394 -26.77 -6.38 8.25
N ILE A 395 -26.06 -5.27 8.11
CA ILE A 395 -25.19 -4.94 6.98
C ILE A 395 -23.89 -4.37 7.53
N ASP A 396 -22.76 -4.86 7.03
CA ASP A 396 -21.45 -4.28 7.34
C ASP A 396 -21.00 -3.34 6.20
N ALA A 397 -21.08 -2.04 6.43
CA ALA A 397 -20.67 -1.03 5.44
C ALA A 397 -19.17 -1.12 5.10
N GLY A 398 -18.35 -1.59 6.05
CA GLY A 398 -16.92 -1.79 5.87
C GLY A 398 -16.62 -2.93 4.89
N LEU A 399 -17.39 -4.03 4.93
CA LEU A 399 -17.30 -5.10 3.93
C LEU A 399 -17.70 -4.63 2.52
N GLY A 400 -18.74 -3.79 2.43
CA GLY A 400 -19.13 -3.18 1.15
C GLY A 400 -18.04 -2.26 0.59
N ALA A 401 -17.43 -1.44 1.45
CA ALA A 401 -16.30 -0.59 1.08
C ALA A 401 -15.05 -1.40 0.67
N TYR A 402 -14.80 -2.52 1.34
CA TYR A 402 -13.72 -3.46 1.00
C TYR A 402 -13.89 -4.05 -0.40
N LEU A 403 -15.09 -4.47 -0.78
CA LEU A 403 -15.35 -4.96 -2.14
C LEU A 403 -15.07 -3.90 -3.21
N LEU A 404 -15.40 -2.64 -2.94
CA LEU A 404 -15.16 -1.52 -3.86
C LEU A 404 -13.66 -1.16 -3.96
N ASN A 405 -12.92 -1.23 -2.86
CA ASN A 405 -11.48 -0.96 -2.86
C ASN A 405 -10.72 -1.83 -1.83
N PRO A 406 -10.27 -3.03 -2.21
CA PRO A 406 -9.64 -3.99 -1.30
C PRO A 406 -8.15 -3.68 -1.02
N LEU A 407 -7.62 -2.57 -1.54
CA LEU A 407 -6.22 -2.15 -1.34
C LEU A 407 -6.03 -1.26 -0.11
N LYS A 408 -7.11 -0.86 0.58
CA LYS A 408 -7.03 -0.01 1.77
C LYS A 408 -6.57 -0.80 2.98
N GLU A 409 -5.87 -0.12 3.88
CA GLU A 409 -5.41 -0.68 5.16
C GLU A 409 -6.57 -0.84 6.17
N SER A 410 -7.58 0.04 6.10
CA SER A 410 -8.72 0.06 7.01
C SER A 410 -10.01 0.56 6.35
N TYR A 411 -11.12 0.37 7.07
CA TYR A 411 -12.48 0.78 6.67
C TYR A 411 -13.24 1.39 7.86
N SER A 412 -12.60 2.28 8.63
CA SER A 412 -13.23 2.96 9.76
C SER A 412 -14.24 4.02 9.31
N TYR A 413 -15.12 4.44 10.21
CA TYR A 413 -16.17 5.41 9.89
C TYR A 413 -15.61 6.74 9.37
N ASP A 414 -14.49 7.24 9.91
CA ASP A 414 -13.87 8.48 9.45
C ASP A 414 -13.34 8.36 8.01
N GLU A 415 -12.88 7.16 7.63
CA GLU A 415 -12.48 6.90 6.26
C GLU A 415 -13.67 6.73 5.31
N LEU A 416 -14.75 6.06 5.75
CA LEU A 416 -15.98 5.96 4.97
C LEU A 416 -16.62 7.34 4.76
N ALA A 417 -16.63 8.18 5.79
CA ALA A 417 -17.09 9.56 5.71
C ALA A 417 -16.30 10.35 4.65
N ARG A 418 -14.97 10.22 4.66
CA ARG A 418 -14.11 10.87 3.67
C ARG A 418 -14.38 10.35 2.26
N ASP A 419 -14.40 9.04 2.09
CA ASP A 419 -14.36 8.40 0.77
C ASP A 419 -15.74 8.39 0.08
N TYR A 420 -16.84 8.41 0.84
CA TYR A 420 -18.21 8.30 0.31
C TYR A 420 -19.09 9.51 0.58
N LEU A 421 -18.80 10.31 1.62
CA LEU A 421 -19.63 11.45 2.02
C LEU A 421 -18.93 12.80 1.84
N ASN A 422 -17.65 12.82 1.45
CA ASN A 422 -16.80 14.01 1.44
C ASN A 422 -16.75 14.74 2.79
N MET A 423 -16.88 13.99 3.89
CA MET A 423 -16.85 14.50 5.26
C MET A 423 -15.55 14.10 5.96
N LEU A 424 -14.96 15.01 6.72
CA LEU A 424 -13.91 14.64 7.67
C LEU A 424 -14.50 14.52 9.05
N LEU A 425 -14.25 13.40 9.69
CA LEU A 425 -14.60 13.16 11.07
C LEU A 425 -13.31 12.89 11.85
N PRO A 426 -13.18 13.37 13.09
CA PRO A 426 -12.10 12.96 13.98
C PRO A 426 -12.17 11.44 14.17
N ASN A 427 -11.03 10.77 14.26
CA ASN A 427 -11.01 9.32 14.50
C ASN A 427 -11.19 8.99 16.01
N ARG A 428 -11.42 7.71 16.34
CA ARG A 428 -11.59 7.26 17.75
C ARG A 428 -10.44 7.71 18.67
N ASN A 429 -9.19 7.67 18.21
CA ASN A 429 -8.04 8.04 19.04
C ASN A 429 -8.01 9.54 19.36
N GLU A 430 -8.51 10.40 18.49
CA GLU A 430 -8.59 11.85 18.73
C GLU A 430 -9.65 12.19 19.79
N LEU A 431 -10.78 11.48 19.79
CA LEU A 431 -11.89 11.70 20.73
C LEU A 431 -11.64 11.03 22.08
N THR A 432 -11.53 9.70 22.07
CA THR A 432 -11.49 8.86 23.27
C THR A 432 -10.11 8.29 23.55
N GLY A 433 -9.09 8.59 22.73
CA GLY A 433 -7.78 7.94 22.86
C GLY A 433 -7.90 6.42 22.71
N ARG A 434 -7.10 5.69 23.50
CA ARG A 434 -7.11 4.22 23.58
C ARG A 434 -7.98 3.67 24.72
N MET A 435 -8.85 4.52 25.30
CA MET A 435 -9.74 4.09 26.38
C MET A 435 -10.76 3.09 25.87
N SER A 436 -11.14 2.14 26.72
CA SER A 436 -12.29 1.29 26.46
C SER A 436 -13.58 2.13 26.45
N TYR A 437 -14.65 1.62 25.85
CA TYR A 437 -15.95 2.30 25.88
C TYR A 437 -16.46 2.47 27.31
N ALA A 438 -16.23 1.49 28.18
CA ALA A 438 -16.57 1.58 29.60
C ALA A 438 -15.79 2.71 30.29
N GLU A 439 -14.47 2.80 30.09
CA GLU A 439 -13.66 3.89 30.63
C GLU A 439 -14.10 5.25 30.08
N ALA A 440 -14.23 5.36 28.76
CA ALA A 440 -14.65 6.60 28.09
C ALA A 440 -16.04 7.05 28.55
N SER A 441 -16.96 6.13 28.84
CA SER A 441 -18.30 6.46 29.35
C SER A 441 -18.26 7.17 30.71
N MET A 442 -17.21 6.94 31.51
CA MET A 442 -17.05 7.54 32.83
C MET A 442 -16.31 8.88 32.79
N VAL A 443 -15.34 9.04 31.89
CA VAL A 443 -14.44 10.21 31.89
C VAL A 443 -14.59 11.15 30.70
N LYS A 444 -15.24 10.70 29.62
CA LYS A 444 -15.43 11.39 28.34
C LYS A 444 -16.77 11.04 27.70
N SER A 445 -17.85 11.12 28.48
CA SER A 445 -19.19 10.68 28.07
C SER A 445 -19.69 11.45 26.84
N GLU A 446 -19.45 12.76 26.78
CA GLU A 446 -19.84 13.61 25.64
C GLU A 446 -19.08 13.22 24.36
N GLU A 447 -17.76 13.02 24.43
CA GLU A 447 -16.97 12.62 23.27
C GLU A 447 -17.28 11.19 22.81
N LEU A 448 -17.61 10.29 23.75
CA LEU A 448 -18.08 8.95 23.42
C LEU A 448 -19.44 8.97 22.72
N ALA A 449 -20.38 9.80 23.19
CA ALA A 449 -21.67 10.01 22.55
C ALA A 449 -21.48 10.57 21.13
N ARG A 450 -20.61 11.57 20.96
CA ARG A 450 -20.26 12.13 19.63
C ARG A 450 -19.67 11.06 18.71
N LEU A 451 -18.72 10.26 19.20
CA LEU A 451 -18.13 9.14 18.46
C LEU A 451 -19.23 8.17 17.97
N ALA A 452 -20.12 7.75 18.88
CA ALA A 452 -21.19 6.81 18.58
C ALA A 452 -22.16 7.35 17.53
N CYS A 453 -22.62 8.60 17.70
CA CYS A 453 -23.50 9.28 16.74
C CYS A 453 -22.84 9.47 15.37
N MET A 454 -21.56 9.88 15.33
CA MET A 454 -20.81 10.03 14.08
C MET A 454 -20.71 8.72 13.31
N GLU A 455 -20.39 7.64 14.01
CA GLU A 455 -20.29 6.32 13.39
C GLU A 455 -21.65 5.85 12.87
N ALA A 456 -22.71 5.91 13.69
CA ALA A 456 -24.06 5.53 13.28
C ALA A 456 -24.56 6.34 12.07
N TYR A 457 -24.35 7.65 12.07
CA TYR A 457 -24.66 8.51 10.92
C TYR A 457 -23.84 8.10 9.69
N CYS A 458 -22.53 8.01 9.84
CA CYS A 458 -21.63 7.73 8.73
C CYS A 458 -21.98 6.41 8.05
N VAL A 459 -22.15 5.32 8.80
CA VAL A 459 -22.39 4.00 8.21
C VAL A 459 -23.70 3.93 7.44
N ARG A 460 -24.75 4.60 7.92
CA ARG A 460 -26.03 4.70 7.22
C ARG A 460 -25.87 5.40 5.87
N HIS A 461 -25.32 6.61 5.88
CA HIS A 461 -25.20 7.41 4.67
C HIS A 461 -24.18 6.83 3.69
N ALA A 462 -23.06 6.33 4.21
CA ALA A 462 -22.05 5.66 3.39
C ALA A 462 -22.66 4.40 2.76
N TRP A 463 -23.47 3.63 3.48
CA TRP A 463 -24.13 2.45 2.93
C TRP A 463 -25.04 2.77 1.74
N ASN A 464 -25.83 3.86 1.80
CA ASN A 464 -26.65 4.29 0.66
C ASN A 464 -25.82 4.50 -0.62
N VAL A 465 -24.62 5.07 -0.48
CA VAL A 465 -23.70 5.27 -1.61
C VAL A 465 -23.00 3.97 -2.01
N ILE A 466 -22.53 3.20 -1.04
CA ILE A 466 -21.79 1.94 -1.24
C ILE A 466 -22.67 0.91 -1.93
N SER A 467 -23.93 0.74 -1.51
CA SER A 467 -24.86 -0.23 -2.10
C SER A 467 -25.10 0.07 -3.57
N VAL A 468 -25.38 1.34 -3.93
CA VAL A 468 -25.55 1.75 -5.33
C VAL A 468 -24.29 1.49 -6.14
N LYS A 469 -23.11 1.84 -5.60
CA LYS A 469 -21.83 1.56 -6.28
C LYS A 469 -21.59 0.07 -6.47
N LEU A 470 -21.96 -0.78 -5.51
CA LEU A 470 -21.85 -2.23 -5.62
C LEU A 470 -22.74 -2.78 -6.75
N ASP A 471 -23.94 -2.22 -6.92
CA ASP A 471 -24.83 -2.57 -8.04
C ASP A 471 -24.26 -2.12 -9.38
N GLU A 472 -23.78 -0.87 -9.48
CA GLU A 472 -23.17 -0.32 -10.71
C GLU A 472 -21.98 -1.14 -11.21
N VAL A 473 -21.17 -1.67 -10.28
CA VAL A 473 -20.00 -2.51 -10.61
C VAL A 473 -20.31 -4.01 -10.60
N GLN A 474 -21.57 -4.40 -10.41
CA GLN A 474 -22.05 -5.78 -10.39
C GLN A 474 -21.34 -6.67 -9.34
N MET A 475 -21.14 -6.15 -8.14
CA MET A 475 -20.54 -6.86 -7.00
C MET A 475 -21.51 -7.02 -5.81
N LYS A 476 -22.77 -6.59 -5.93
CA LYS A 476 -23.77 -6.70 -4.84
C LYS A 476 -24.04 -8.16 -4.43
N HIS A 477 -24.04 -9.10 -5.37
CA HIS A 477 -24.19 -10.53 -5.07
C HIS A 477 -23.01 -11.09 -4.26
N LEU A 478 -21.78 -10.60 -4.47
CA LEU A 478 -20.64 -10.99 -3.63
C LEU A 478 -20.86 -10.54 -2.18
N PHE A 479 -21.47 -9.37 -1.99
CA PHE A 479 -21.80 -8.87 -0.67
C PHE A 479 -22.90 -9.71 -0.02
N ASP A 480 -24.02 -9.89 -0.71
CA ASP A 480 -25.24 -10.53 -0.16
C ASP A 480 -25.10 -12.04 0.00
N ASP A 481 -24.48 -12.72 -0.96
CA ASP A 481 -24.46 -14.18 -1.03
C ASP A 481 -23.17 -14.80 -0.46
N ILE A 482 -22.09 -14.00 -0.34
CA ILE A 482 -20.77 -14.48 0.11
C ILE A 482 -20.30 -13.73 1.36
N GLU A 483 -20.00 -12.43 1.29
CA GLU A 483 -19.30 -11.74 2.38
C GLU A 483 -20.16 -11.60 3.64
N MET A 484 -21.43 -11.19 3.52
CA MET A 484 -22.31 -11.02 4.68
C MET A 484 -22.67 -12.35 5.36
N PRO A 485 -23.11 -13.41 4.66
CA PRO A 485 -23.40 -14.69 5.30
C PRO A 485 -22.17 -15.29 6.00
N LEU A 486 -20.99 -15.08 5.42
CA LEU A 486 -19.73 -15.55 5.99
C LEU A 486 -19.39 -14.91 7.34
N VAL A 487 -19.82 -13.66 7.60
CA VAL A 487 -19.61 -13.00 8.90
C VAL A 487 -20.09 -13.88 10.05
N PHE A 488 -21.27 -14.48 9.91
CA PHE A 488 -21.88 -15.30 10.94
C PHE A 488 -21.18 -16.67 11.09
N VAL A 489 -20.70 -17.24 9.98
CA VAL A 489 -19.91 -18.48 10.01
C VAL A 489 -18.58 -18.25 10.74
N LEU A 490 -17.88 -17.17 10.41
CA LEU A 490 -16.62 -16.82 11.06
C LEU A 490 -16.85 -16.52 12.55
N TYR A 491 -17.92 -15.82 12.90
CA TYR A 491 -18.28 -15.59 14.30
C TYR A 491 -18.49 -16.90 15.07
N ASP A 492 -19.28 -17.84 14.51
CA ASP A 492 -19.51 -19.15 15.14
C ASP A 492 -18.18 -19.92 15.32
N MET A 493 -17.25 -19.86 14.34
CA MET A 493 -15.91 -20.45 14.45
C MET A 493 -15.07 -19.80 15.57
N GLU A 494 -15.10 -18.47 15.68
CA GLU A 494 -14.39 -17.74 16.75
C GLU A 494 -14.94 -18.07 18.13
N CYS A 495 -16.26 -18.22 18.26
CA CYS A 495 -16.90 -18.64 19.51
C CYS A 495 -16.50 -20.05 19.91
N GLU A 496 -16.41 -20.98 18.95
CA GLU A 496 -16.05 -22.37 19.23
C GLU A 496 -14.57 -22.48 19.60
N GLY A 497 -13.67 -21.93 18.77
CA GLY A 497 -12.23 -22.06 18.95
C GLY A 497 -11.71 -23.50 18.73
N ILE A 498 -10.39 -23.67 18.83
CA ILE A 498 -9.75 -24.99 18.72
C ILE A 498 -9.14 -25.40 20.07
N MET A 499 -9.40 -26.64 20.49
CA MET A 499 -8.89 -27.20 21.74
C MET A 499 -7.40 -27.57 21.62
N VAL A 500 -6.64 -27.30 22.69
CA VAL A 500 -5.19 -27.50 22.71
C VAL A 500 -4.75 -28.33 23.92
N ASP A 501 -3.93 -29.34 23.69
CA ASP A 501 -3.18 -30.01 24.74
C ASP A 501 -2.03 -29.11 25.23
N SER A 502 -2.32 -28.28 26.23
CA SER A 502 -1.35 -27.38 26.85
C SER A 502 -0.10 -28.09 27.40
N LYS A 503 -0.22 -29.35 27.83
CA LYS A 503 0.94 -30.12 28.32
C LYS A 503 1.80 -30.54 27.14
N GLY A 504 1.20 -31.11 26.10
CA GLY A 504 1.87 -31.46 24.85
C GLY A 504 2.58 -30.25 24.19
N LEU A 505 1.94 -29.07 24.21
CA LEU A 505 2.53 -27.83 23.71
C LEU A 505 3.78 -27.42 24.50
N LYS A 506 3.74 -27.52 25.83
CA LYS A 506 4.90 -27.24 26.69
C LYS A 506 6.03 -28.24 26.43
N GLU A 507 5.73 -29.53 26.37
CA GLU A 507 6.73 -30.56 26.07
C GLU A 507 7.37 -30.36 24.70
N TYR A 508 6.59 -29.95 23.70
CA TYR A 508 7.10 -29.59 22.38
C TYR A 508 8.05 -28.38 22.47
N GLY A 509 7.67 -27.33 23.20
CA GLY A 509 8.51 -26.16 23.45
C GLY A 509 9.83 -26.49 24.16
N ASP A 510 9.79 -27.38 25.16
CA ASP A 510 10.97 -27.82 25.91
C ASP A 510 11.93 -28.62 25.01
N LYS A 511 11.41 -29.52 24.16
CA LYS A 511 12.21 -30.26 23.17
C LYS A 511 12.91 -29.32 22.18
N LEU A 512 12.21 -28.30 21.70
CA LEU A 512 12.80 -27.28 20.83
C LEU A 512 13.90 -26.50 21.57
N ALA A 513 13.68 -26.12 22.83
CA ALA A 513 14.66 -25.39 23.62
C ALA A 513 15.99 -26.17 23.76
N THR A 514 15.92 -27.47 24.09
CA THR A 514 17.10 -28.33 24.16
C THR A 514 17.86 -28.33 22.84
N ARG A 515 17.15 -28.52 21.72
CA ARG A 515 17.77 -28.58 20.39
C ARG A 515 18.36 -27.25 19.95
N ILE A 516 17.71 -26.14 20.27
CA ILE A 516 18.21 -24.78 20.01
C ILE A 516 19.53 -24.56 20.74
N THR A 517 19.64 -24.95 22.01
CA THR A 517 20.90 -24.83 22.78
C THR A 517 22.02 -25.72 22.21
N GLU A 518 21.71 -26.94 21.78
CA GLU A 518 22.69 -27.81 21.10
C GLU A 518 23.22 -27.19 19.80
N LEU A 519 22.31 -26.67 18.96
CA LEU A 519 22.66 -26.01 17.70
C LEU A 519 23.45 -24.74 17.94
N GLU A 520 23.06 -23.93 18.93
CA GLU A 520 23.77 -22.73 19.32
C GLU A 520 25.23 -23.03 19.68
N ASN A 521 25.47 -24.01 20.56
CA ASN A 521 26.82 -24.43 20.94
C ASN A 521 27.61 -24.94 19.73
N THR A 522 26.98 -25.75 18.87
CA THR A 522 27.60 -26.26 17.64
C THR A 522 27.99 -25.10 16.69
N ILE A 523 27.12 -24.10 16.54
CA ILE A 523 27.38 -22.92 15.69
C ILE A 523 28.54 -22.10 16.27
N TYR A 524 28.60 -21.90 17.59
CA TYR A 524 29.71 -21.20 18.24
C TYR A 524 31.05 -21.95 18.07
N GLU A 525 31.04 -23.28 18.18
CA GLU A 525 32.23 -24.10 17.92
C GLU A 525 32.69 -23.98 16.46
N LEU A 526 31.78 -24.07 15.50
CA LEU A 526 32.09 -23.96 14.07
C LEU A 526 32.52 -22.55 13.65
N ALA A 527 31.95 -21.51 14.27
CA ALA A 527 32.28 -20.11 14.00
C ALA A 527 33.52 -19.62 14.76
N GLY A 528 33.94 -20.33 15.82
CA GLY A 528 35.07 -19.95 16.68
C GLY A 528 34.82 -18.74 17.59
N THR A 529 33.59 -18.22 17.64
CA THR A 529 33.21 -17.06 18.45
C THR A 529 31.74 -17.12 18.86
N LYS A 530 31.41 -16.43 19.97
CA LYS A 530 30.03 -16.27 20.45
C LYS A 530 29.46 -14.96 19.93
N PHE A 531 28.24 -15.01 19.42
CA PHE A 531 27.53 -13.86 18.86
C PHE A 531 26.03 -14.12 18.84
N ASN A 532 25.21 -13.10 18.65
CA ASN A 532 23.78 -13.29 18.50
C ASN A 532 23.44 -13.82 17.09
N ILE A 533 23.14 -15.11 17.00
CA ILE A 533 22.80 -15.82 15.75
C ILE A 533 21.55 -15.24 15.06
N ASN A 534 20.61 -14.70 15.84
CA ASN A 534 19.39 -14.06 15.33
C ASN A 534 19.62 -12.62 14.86
N SER A 535 20.76 -12.00 15.16
CA SER A 535 21.11 -10.66 14.67
C SER A 535 21.70 -10.74 13.26
N PRO A 536 21.00 -10.25 12.21
CA PRO A 536 21.50 -10.33 10.83
C PRO A 536 22.83 -9.62 10.65
N LYS A 537 23.06 -8.54 11.40
CA LYS A 537 24.29 -7.75 11.37
C LYS A 537 25.47 -8.54 11.94
N GLN A 538 25.34 -9.10 13.14
CA GLN A 538 26.42 -9.89 13.75
C GLN A 538 26.69 -11.16 12.95
N LEU A 539 25.64 -11.86 12.55
CA LEU A 539 25.78 -13.06 11.72
C LEU A 539 26.47 -12.76 10.39
N GLY A 540 26.10 -11.66 9.73
CA GLY A 540 26.72 -11.24 8.47
C GLY A 540 28.21 -10.97 8.61
N THR A 541 28.63 -10.29 9.68
CA THR A 541 30.06 -10.07 9.97
C THR A 541 30.79 -11.39 10.20
N VAL A 542 30.26 -12.29 11.03
CA VAL A 542 30.91 -13.58 11.31
C VAL A 542 31.05 -14.43 10.04
N LEU A 543 29.98 -14.57 9.26
CA LEU A 543 30.01 -15.41 8.06
C LEU A 543 30.91 -14.84 6.95
N PHE A 544 30.85 -13.54 6.67
CA PHE A 544 31.47 -12.97 5.47
C PHE A 544 32.77 -12.21 5.72
N GLU A 545 33.01 -11.70 6.93
CA GLU A 545 34.25 -11.01 7.28
C GLU A 545 35.22 -11.95 8.02
N ASP A 546 34.75 -12.63 9.08
CA ASP A 546 35.60 -13.48 9.91
C ASP A 546 35.87 -14.84 9.24
N MET A 547 34.81 -15.54 8.85
CA MET A 547 34.88 -16.86 8.19
C MET A 547 35.13 -16.75 6.68
N LYS A 548 35.03 -15.55 6.10
CA LYS A 548 35.30 -15.24 4.69
C LYS A 548 34.54 -16.14 3.69
N LEU A 549 33.28 -16.47 4.00
CA LEU A 549 32.44 -17.23 3.09
C LEU A 549 32.16 -16.45 1.79
N PRO A 550 32.02 -17.12 0.64
CA PRO A 550 31.73 -16.48 -0.64
C PRO A 550 30.32 -15.88 -0.67
N SER A 551 30.06 -14.97 -1.62
CA SER A 551 28.71 -14.46 -1.95
C SER A 551 28.03 -13.51 -0.95
N GLY A 552 28.78 -12.84 -0.08
CA GLY A 552 28.23 -11.78 0.80
C GLY A 552 27.78 -10.53 0.01
N LYS A 553 26.50 -10.43 -0.36
CA LYS A 553 25.94 -9.20 -0.97
C LYS A 553 25.72 -8.13 0.11
N LYS A 554 26.51 -7.06 0.07
CA LYS A 554 26.41 -5.92 1.00
C LYS A 554 25.26 -5.01 0.59
N THR A 555 24.29 -4.83 1.49
CA THR A 555 23.16 -3.90 1.37
C THR A 555 23.43 -2.65 2.22
N LYS A 556 22.49 -1.70 2.21
CA LYS A 556 22.56 -0.48 3.05
C LYS A 556 22.64 -0.79 4.55
N SER A 557 22.22 -1.97 5.00
CA SER A 557 22.16 -2.38 6.42
C SER A 557 23.21 -3.42 6.83
N GLY A 558 24.05 -3.91 5.92
CA GLY A 558 25.06 -4.95 6.18
C GLY A 558 25.04 -6.05 5.12
N TYR A 559 25.63 -7.22 5.41
CA TYR A 559 25.49 -8.37 4.52
C TYR A 559 24.08 -8.96 4.62
N SER A 560 23.51 -9.35 3.48
CA SER A 560 22.26 -10.12 3.49
C SER A 560 22.49 -11.50 4.12
N THR A 561 21.72 -11.83 5.15
CA THR A 561 21.64 -13.18 5.72
C THR A 561 20.23 -13.75 5.54
N ALA A 562 19.53 -13.36 4.46
CA ALA A 562 18.23 -13.91 4.13
C ALA A 562 18.32 -15.42 3.81
N ALA A 563 17.21 -16.15 3.98
CA ALA A 563 17.19 -17.61 3.83
C ALA A 563 17.70 -18.06 2.45
N ASP A 564 17.28 -17.38 1.38
CA ASP A 564 17.70 -17.64 -0.01
C ASP A 564 19.21 -17.49 -0.25
N VAL A 565 19.86 -16.58 0.49
CA VAL A 565 21.33 -16.40 0.43
C VAL A 565 22.03 -17.54 1.18
N LEU A 566 21.53 -17.88 2.36
CA LEU A 566 22.12 -18.91 3.21
C LEU A 566 21.91 -20.33 2.62
N GLU A 567 20.75 -20.60 2.01
CA GLU A 567 20.43 -21.89 1.37
C GLU A 567 21.41 -22.25 0.26
N LYS A 568 21.94 -21.26 -0.47
CA LYS A 568 22.96 -21.47 -1.50
C LYS A 568 24.32 -21.87 -0.93
N LEU A 569 24.61 -21.48 0.32
CA LEU A 569 25.87 -21.77 1.01
C LEU A 569 25.78 -23.05 1.87
N ALA A 570 24.58 -23.42 2.32
CA ALA A 570 24.35 -24.56 3.20
C ALA A 570 24.94 -25.90 2.72
N PRO A 571 24.96 -26.25 1.40
CA PRO A 571 25.54 -27.50 0.95
C PRO A 571 27.05 -27.63 1.18
N GLU A 572 27.78 -26.51 1.11
CA GLU A 572 29.24 -26.48 1.23
C GLU A 572 29.70 -26.12 2.64
N TYR A 573 28.88 -25.39 3.40
CA TYR A 573 29.25 -24.83 4.70
C TYR A 573 28.33 -25.33 5.82
N PRO A 574 28.77 -26.32 6.62
CA PRO A 574 27.97 -26.91 7.69
C PRO A 574 27.45 -25.90 8.72
N VAL A 575 28.22 -24.85 9.01
CA VAL A 575 27.80 -23.76 9.92
C VAL A 575 26.52 -23.09 9.41
N VAL A 576 26.40 -22.88 8.09
CA VAL A 576 25.23 -22.22 7.48
C VAL A 576 24.01 -23.12 7.53
N ALA A 577 24.17 -24.41 7.25
CA ALA A 577 23.09 -25.39 7.41
C ALA A 577 22.56 -25.41 8.86
N LYS A 578 23.46 -25.37 9.85
CA LYS A 578 23.10 -25.33 11.27
C LYS A 578 22.40 -24.02 11.67
N ILE A 579 22.82 -22.89 11.11
CA ILE A 579 22.16 -21.58 11.32
C ILE A 579 20.73 -21.58 10.76
N LEU A 580 20.52 -22.16 9.57
CA LEU A 580 19.18 -22.30 9.00
C LEU A 580 18.28 -23.15 9.90
N GLU A 581 18.78 -24.31 10.36
CA GLU A 581 18.09 -25.18 11.34
C GLU A 581 17.77 -24.39 12.63
N TYR A 582 18.76 -23.69 13.20
CA TYR A 582 18.60 -22.90 14.43
C TYR A 582 17.51 -21.81 14.32
N ARG A 583 17.50 -21.05 13.22
CA ARG A 583 16.51 -20.00 12.98
C ARG A 583 15.11 -20.57 12.82
N GLN A 584 14.99 -21.71 12.14
CA GLN A 584 13.72 -22.42 12.00
C GLN A 584 13.20 -22.87 13.37
N LEU A 585 14.02 -23.55 14.19
CA LEU A 585 13.59 -24.02 15.51
C LEU A 585 13.27 -22.87 16.46
N THR A 586 14.07 -21.79 16.43
CA THR A 586 13.83 -20.61 17.26
C THR A 586 12.52 -19.94 16.88
N LYS A 587 12.19 -19.84 15.58
CA LYS A 587 10.89 -19.36 15.11
C LYS A 587 9.76 -20.31 15.54
N LEU A 588 9.95 -21.63 15.41
CA LEU A 588 8.96 -22.62 15.86
C LEU A 588 8.63 -22.47 17.35
N LYS A 589 9.66 -22.26 18.17
CA LYS A 589 9.50 -22.06 19.61
C LYS A 589 8.83 -20.72 19.92
N SER A 590 9.38 -19.61 19.42
CA SER A 590 8.91 -18.27 19.80
C SER A 590 7.53 -17.94 19.24
N THR A 591 7.26 -18.32 17.99
CA THR A 591 6.01 -17.97 17.29
C THR A 591 4.89 -18.93 17.64
N TYR A 592 5.18 -20.24 17.75
CA TYR A 592 4.14 -21.24 17.91
C TYR A 592 4.11 -21.83 19.32
N ALA A 593 5.21 -22.38 19.84
CA ALA A 593 5.18 -23.01 21.17
C ALA A 593 4.87 -21.99 22.29
N ASP A 594 5.69 -20.96 22.42
CA ASP A 594 5.51 -19.90 23.42
C ASP A 594 4.38 -18.95 22.99
N GLY A 595 4.33 -18.63 21.70
CA GLY A 595 3.38 -17.65 21.15
C GLY A 595 1.92 -18.10 21.24
N LEU A 596 1.61 -19.37 20.94
CA LEU A 596 0.23 -19.89 21.06
C LEU A 596 -0.20 -20.11 22.50
N ALA A 597 0.74 -20.45 23.40
CA ALA A 597 0.42 -20.74 24.80
C ALA A 597 -0.25 -19.55 25.52
N VAL A 598 0.06 -18.31 25.12
CA VAL A 598 -0.55 -17.09 25.68
C VAL A 598 -2.02 -16.91 25.26
N TYR A 599 -2.45 -17.56 24.18
CA TYR A 599 -3.82 -17.45 23.66
C TYR A 599 -4.74 -18.58 24.13
N ILE A 600 -4.25 -19.54 24.92
CA ILE A 600 -5.07 -20.61 25.50
C ILE A 600 -5.91 -20.00 26.63
N ARG A 601 -7.23 -19.98 26.46
CA ARG A 601 -8.19 -19.48 27.45
C ARG A 601 -8.49 -20.53 28.52
N GLU A 602 -9.28 -20.15 29.53
CA GLU A 602 -9.64 -21.02 30.66
C GLU A 602 -10.40 -22.29 30.24
N ASP A 603 -11.09 -22.24 29.09
CA ASP A 603 -11.78 -23.39 28.49
C ASP A 603 -10.85 -24.37 27.76
N GLY A 604 -9.54 -24.09 27.75
CA GLY A 604 -8.52 -24.92 27.09
C GLY A 604 -8.43 -24.70 25.58
N ARG A 605 -9.07 -23.66 25.04
CA ARG A 605 -9.14 -23.40 23.60
C ARG A 605 -8.43 -22.12 23.20
N ILE A 606 -8.03 -22.07 21.93
CA ILE A 606 -7.53 -20.88 21.26
C ILE A 606 -8.64 -20.35 20.34
N HIS A 607 -8.99 -19.08 20.52
CA HIS A 607 -9.98 -18.37 19.72
C HIS A 607 -9.28 -17.31 18.89
N GLY A 608 -8.82 -17.68 17.69
CA GLY A 608 -8.22 -16.73 16.76
C GLY A 608 -9.26 -15.83 16.10
N HIS A 609 -8.85 -14.68 15.56
CA HIS A 609 -9.73 -13.78 14.82
C HIS A 609 -9.56 -13.95 13.31
N PHE A 610 -10.66 -14.16 12.58
CA PHE A 610 -10.71 -14.38 11.14
C PHE A 610 -11.19 -13.12 10.39
N ASN A 611 -10.29 -12.47 9.67
CA ASN A 611 -10.56 -11.20 9.00
C ASN A 611 -10.85 -11.39 7.51
N GLN A 612 -11.95 -10.79 7.02
CA GLN A 612 -12.34 -10.79 5.61
C GLN A 612 -11.68 -9.65 4.80
N THR A 613 -11.31 -8.55 5.46
CA THR A 613 -10.99 -7.27 4.80
C THR A 613 -9.49 -6.97 4.67
N ILE A 614 -8.61 -7.94 4.94
CA ILE A 614 -7.15 -7.72 4.95
C ILE A 614 -6.51 -8.03 3.60
N THR A 615 -6.88 -9.15 2.96
CA THR A 615 -6.20 -9.56 1.74
C THR A 615 -6.86 -8.95 0.50
N ALA A 616 -6.06 -8.43 -0.44
CA ALA A 616 -6.60 -7.87 -1.68
C ALA A 616 -7.21 -8.91 -2.63
N THR A 617 -6.95 -10.20 -2.39
CA THR A 617 -7.43 -11.32 -3.21
C THR A 617 -8.75 -11.91 -2.71
N GLY A 618 -9.29 -11.47 -1.58
CA GLY A 618 -10.52 -12.04 -1.02
C GLY A 618 -10.31 -13.19 -0.04
N ARG A 619 -9.07 -13.63 0.21
CA ARG A 619 -8.77 -14.67 1.21
C ARG A 619 -9.07 -14.19 2.63
N ILE A 620 -9.58 -15.09 3.45
CA ILE A 620 -9.65 -14.91 4.90
C ILE A 620 -8.22 -14.92 5.46
N SER A 621 -7.95 -14.09 6.46
CA SER A 621 -6.69 -14.12 7.22
C SER A 621 -6.95 -14.33 8.70
N SER A 622 -6.02 -14.94 9.44
CA SER A 622 -6.14 -15.16 10.88
C SER A 622 -5.13 -14.30 11.67
N THR A 623 -5.58 -13.70 12.78
CA THR A 623 -4.78 -12.90 13.72
C THR A 623 -5.06 -13.28 15.16
N GLU A 624 -4.10 -13.04 16.06
CA GLU A 624 -4.25 -13.20 17.52
C GLU A 624 -4.80 -14.57 17.99
N PRO A 625 -4.15 -15.69 17.65
CA PRO A 625 -2.93 -15.84 16.85
C PRO A 625 -3.21 -16.14 15.37
N ASN A 626 -2.18 -16.11 14.52
CA ASN A 626 -2.33 -16.50 13.13
C ASN A 626 -2.32 -18.04 12.98
N LEU A 627 -3.51 -18.62 12.94
CA LEU A 627 -3.72 -20.07 12.83
C LEU A 627 -3.55 -20.60 11.40
N GLN A 628 -3.53 -19.73 10.39
CA GLN A 628 -3.33 -20.15 8.99
C GLN A 628 -1.86 -20.45 8.65
N ASN A 629 -0.91 -19.86 9.38
CA ASN A 629 0.52 -20.02 9.11
C ASN A 629 1.16 -21.20 9.87
N ILE A 630 0.36 -22.15 10.36
CA ILE A 630 0.88 -23.30 11.11
C ILE A 630 1.65 -24.24 10.15
N PRO A 631 2.94 -24.55 10.41
CA PRO A 631 3.80 -25.23 9.43
C PRO A 631 3.34 -26.64 9.04
N VAL A 632 3.36 -26.93 7.72
CA VAL A 632 2.98 -28.24 7.15
C VAL A 632 4.10 -29.02 6.46
N ARG A 633 5.20 -28.37 6.07
CA ARG A 633 6.18 -28.99 5.17
C ARG A 633 7.29 -29.75 5.88
N MET A 634 7.70 -29.31 7.07
CA MET A 634 8.83 -29.88 7.80
C MET A 634 8.34 -30.80 8.89
N GLU A 635 8.96 -31.96 9.05
CA GLU A 635 8.56 -32.97 10.03
C GLU A 635 8.39 -32.38 11.44
N ILE A 636 9.43 -31.73 11.98
CA ILE A 636 9.36 -31.10 13.31
C ILE A 636 8.34 -29.97 13.39
N GLY A 637 8.12 -29.25 12.29
CA GLY A 637 7.10 -28.21 12.19
C GLY A 637 5.69 -28.77 12.19
N ARG A 638 5.46 -29.92 11.53
CA ARG A 638 4.17 -30.63 11.51
C ARG A 638 3.80 -31.16 12.90
N GLN A 639 4.77 -31.53 13.72
CA GLN A 639 4.53 -32.02 15.08
C GLN A 639 3.82 -31.00 15.98
N ILE A 640 3.83 -29.69 15.68
CA ILE A 640 2.98 -28.73 16.42
C ILE A 640 1.50 -29.03 16.23
N ARG A 641 1.06 -29.56 15.06
CA ARG A 641 -0.35 -29.85 14.79
C ARG A 641 -0.91 -30.91 15.73
N LYS A 642 -0.05 -31.79 16.27
CA LYS A 642 -0.41 -32.82 17.24
C LYS A 642 -0.96 -32.27 18.57
N VAL A 643 -0.61 -31.03 18.91
CA VAL A 643 -1.09 -30.41 20.16
C VAL A 643 -2.52 -29.89 20.03
N PHE A 644 -3.05 -29.79 18.81
CA PHE A 644 -4.44 -29.46 18.58
C PHE A 644 -5.24 -30.75 18.53
N VAL A 645 -6.20 -30.87 19.43
CA VAL A 645 -6.96 -32.10 19.68
C VAL A 645 -8.45 -31.77 19.68
N PRO A 646 -9.33 -32.68 19.24
CA PRO A 646 -10.76 -32.46 19.33
C PRO A 646 -11.23 -32.57 20.78
N LYS A 647 -12.40 -32.02 21.06
CA LYS A 647 -13.13 -32.25 22.31
C LYS A 647 -13.30 -33.76 22.57
N PRO A 648 -13.31 -34.22 23.84
CA PRO A 648 -13.60 -35.61 24.17
C PRO A 648 -14.92 -36.11 23.55
N GLY A 649 -14.88 -37.28 22.91
CA GLY A 649 -16.01 -37.86 22.17
C GLY A 649 -16.19 -37.30 20.75
N CYS A 650 -15.22 -36.52 20.27
CA CYS A 650 -15.15 -36.02 18.90
C CYS A 650 -13.85 -36.46 18.22
N VAL A 651 -13.88 -36.46 16.89
CA VAL A 651 -12.74 -36.57 15.98
C VAL A 651 -12.65 -35.31 15.12
N PHE A 652 -11.48 -35.05 14.53
CA PHE A 652 -11.40 -34.06 13.47
C PHE A 652 -11.70 -34.68 12.12
N LEU A 653 -12.54 -34.00 11.34
CA LEU A 653 -12.63 -34.21 9.90
C LEU A 653 -11.95 -33.04 9.20
N ASP A 654 -10.86 -33.32 8.50
CA ASP A 654 -10.12 -32.38 7.69
C ASP A 654 -10.49 -32.56 6.21
N ALA A 655 -10.99 -31.51 5.58
CA ALA A 655 -11.43 -31.53 4.18
C ALA A 655 -10.63 -30.52 3.35
N ASP A 656 -9.81 -31.01 2.43
CA ASP A 656 -8.93 -30.20 1.58
C ASP A 656 -9.35 -30.29 0.10
N TYR A 657 -9.38 -29.14 -0.59
CA TYR A 657 -9.61 -29.16 -2.04
C TYR A 657 -8.37 -29.64 -2.79
N SER A 658 -8.54 -30.71 -3.56
CA SER A 658 -7.47 -31.24 -4.41
C SER A 658 -7.16 -30.32 -5.60
N GLN A 659 -6.10 -29.51 -5.45
CA GLN A 659 -5.51 -28.66 -6.49
C GLN A 659 -6.51 -27.65 -7.11
N ILE A 660 -7.30 -26.99 -6.28
CA ILE A 660 -8.39 -26.08 -6.70
C ILE A 660 -7.92 -25.01 -7.69
N GLU A 661 -6.75 -24.40 -7.49
CA GLU A 661 -6.26 -23.33 -8.37
C GLU A 661 -5.98 -23.81 -9.80
N LEU A 662 -5.49 -25.06 -9.98
CA LEU A 662 -5.30 -25.64 -11.31
C LEU A 662 -6.63 -26.01 -11.97
N ARG A 663 -7.62 -26.46 -11.19
CA ARG A 663 -8.98 -26.73 -11.69
C ARG A 663 -9.68 -25.45 -12.15
N ILE A 664 -9.52 -24.36 -11.40
CA ILE A 664 -9.99 -23.02 -11.79
C ILE A 664 -9.28 -22.58 -13.07
N LEU A 665 -7.95 -22.75 -13.18
CA LEU A 665 -7.23 -22.44 -14.41
C LEU A 665 -7.79 -23.22 -15.60
N ALA A 666 -8.02 -24.52 -15.45
CA ALA A 666 -8.61 -25.36 -16.49
C ALA A 666 -9.99 -24.84 -16.94
N HIS A 667 -10.84 -24.49 -15.97
CA HIS A 667 -12.17 -23.93 -16.25
C HIS A 667 -12.11 -22.57 -16.97
N MET A 668 -11.30 -21.64 -16.47
CA MET A 668 -11.25 -20.26 -17.00
C MET A 668 -10.50 -20.17 -18.33
N SER A 669 -9.41 -20.94 -18.51
CA SER A 669 -8.67 -20.99 -19.77
C SER A 669 -9.38 -21.78 -20.86
N GLN A 670 -10.30 -22.67 -20.49
CA GLN A 670 -10.99 -23.59 -21.42
C GLN A 670 -10.00 -24.41 -22.26
N ASP A 671 -8.89 -24.84 -21.66
CA ASP A 671 -7.92 -25.72 -22.33
C ASP A 671 -8.43 -27.16 -22.38
N ASP A 672 -8.69 -27.66 -23.60
CA ASP A 672 -9.34 -28.96 -23.80
C ASP A 672 -8.53 -30.13 -23.22
N LYS A 673 -7.19 -30.08 -23.32
CA LYS A 673 -6.33 -31.15 -22.82
C LYS A 673 -6.29 -31.16 -21.30
N LEU A 674 -6.18 -29.99 -20.67
CA LEU A 674 -6.18 -29.89 -19.22
C LEU A 674 -7.53 -30.31 -18.63
N ILE A 675 -8.64 -29.90 -19.26
CA ILE A 675 -10.00 -30.33 -18.88
C ILE A 675 -10.15 -31.85 -19.03
N ALA A 676 -9.72 -32.42 -20.16
CA ALA A 676 -9.78 -33.86 -20.38
C ALA A 676 -8.94 -34.65 -19.37
N ALA A 677 -7.76 -34.16 -18.99
CA ALA A 677 -6.91 -34.79 -17.98
C ALA A 677 -7.61 -34.88 -16.61
N TYR A 678 -8.29 -33.82 -16.18
CA TYR A 678 -9.10 -33.84 -14.95
C TYR A 678 -10.31 -34.79 -15.06
N ASN A 679 -11.06 -34.73 -16.16
CA ASN A 679 -12.26 -35.55 -16.34
C ASN A 679 -11.97 -37.06 -16.48
N THR A 680 -10.73 -37.43 -16.78
CA THR A 680 -10.25 -38.82 -16.84
C THR A 680 -9.44 -39.23 -15.61
N ALA A 681 -9.47 -38.41 -14.54
CA ALA A 681 -8.77 -38.64 -13.28
C ALA A 681 -7.27 -38.94 -13.43
N GLN A 682 -6.62 -38.29 -14.41
CA GLN A 682 -5.19 -38.47 -14.63
C GLN A 682 -4.35 -37.55 -13.73
N ASP A 683 -3.18 -38.01 -13.30
CA ASP A 683 -2.24 -37.19 -12.53
C ASP A 683 -1.57 -36.14 -13.44
N ILE A 684 -2.05 -34.90 -13.38
CA ILE A 684 -1.58 -33.80 -14.22
C ILE A 684 -0.12 -33.47 -13.97
N HIS A 685 0.38 -33.62 -12.74
CA HIS A 685 1.79 -33.39 -12.45
C HIS A 685 2.65 -34.46 -13.11
N ALA A 686 2.20 -35.72 -13.10
CA ALA A 686 2.88 -36.81 -13.80
C ALA A 686 2.80 -36.64 -15.33
N ILE A 687 1.67 -36.19 -15.87
CA ILE A 687 1.53 -35.90 -17.31
C ILE A 687 2.46 -34.77 -17.72
N THR A 688 2.44 -33.64 -17.00
CA THR A 688 3.34 -32.53 -17.27
C THR A 688 4.79 -33.01 -17.17
N ALA A 689 5.14 -33.80 -16.15
CA ALA A 689 6.50 -34.35 -16.02
C ALA A 689 6.87 -35.25 -17.21
N SER A 690 5.99 -36.18 -17.61
CA SER A 690 6.21 -37.08 -18.74
C SER A 690 6.49 -36.30 -20.03
N GLN A 691 5.69 -35.26 -20.28
CA GLN A 691 5.84 -34.44 -21.48
C GLN A 691 7.08 -33.56 -21.42
N VAL A 692 7.31 -32.85 -20.31
CA VAL A 692 8.43 -31.91 -20.14
C VAL A 692 9.79 -32.63 -20.09
N PHE A 693 9.86 -33.78 -19.40
CA PHE A 693 11.10 -34.56 -19.29
C PHE A 693 11.25 -35.63 -20.38
N HIS A 694 10.28 -35.74 -21.30
CA HIS A 694 10.25 -36.73 -22.38
C HIS A 694 10.42 -38.18 -21.89
N VAL A 695 9.83 -38.50 -20.73
CA VAL A 695 9.82 -39.86 -20.16
C VAL A 695 8.41 -40.46 -20.26
N PRO A 696 8.25 -41.76 -20.51
CA PRO A 696 6.96 -42.43 -20.39
C PRO A 696 6.27 -42.14 -19.04
N LEU A 697 4.93 -42.04 -19.02
CA LEU A 697 4.18 -41.66 -17.81
C LEU A 697 4.42 -42.60 -16.63
N ASP A 698 4.58 -43.88 -16.91
CA ASP A 698 4.91 -44.96 -15.97
C ASP A 698 6.36 -44.93 -15.47
N GLU A 699 7.24 -44.20 -16.15
CA GLU A 699 8.65 -44.01 -15.76
C GLU A 699 8.90 -42.66 -15.06
N VAL A 700 7.86 -41.84 -14.85
CA VAL A 700 7.98 -40.55 -14.15
C VAL A 700 8.38 -40.78 -12.70
N THR A 701 9.58 -40.30 -12.34
CA THR A 701 10.07 -40.36 -10.96
C THR A 701 9.34 -39.37 -10.05
N ARG A 702 9.33 -39.65 -8.73
CA ARG A 702 8.76 -38.74 -7.71
C ARG A 702 9.38 -37.34 -7.77
N THR A 703 10.67 -37.24 -8.05
CA THR A 703 11.39 -35.96 -8.20
C THR A 703 10.92 -35.19 -9.43
N GLN A 704 10.81 -35.86 -10.58
CA GLN A 704 10.29 -35.23 -11.81
C GLN A 704 8.84 -34.75 -11.63
N ARG A 705 7.99 -35.55 -10.98
CA ARG A 705 6.63 -35.15 -10.61
C ARG A 705 6.61 -33.91 -9.70
N SER A 706 7.49 -33.87 -8.70
CA SER A 706 7.61 -32.71 -7.79
C SER A 706 8.08 -31.44 -8.53
N ASN A 707 9.04 -31.57 -9.44
CA ASN A 707 9.51 -30.47 -10.25
C ASN A 707 8.42 -29.97 -11.20
N ALA A 708 7.67 -30.86 -11.85
CA ALA A 708 6.54 -30.50 -12.69
C ALA A 708 5.39 -29.83 -11.89
N LYS A 709 5.20 -30.22 -10.62
CA LYS A 709 4.31 -29.49 -9.71
C LYS A 709 4.78 -28.04 -9.54
N ALA A 710 6.06 -27.81 -9.24
CA ALA A 710 6.62 -26.47 -9.14
C ALA A 710 6.49 -25.67 -10.45
N VAL A 711 6.66 -26.32 -11.61
CA VAL A 711 6.43 -25.71 -12.94
C VAL A 711 4.97 -25.30 -13.11
N ASN A 712 4.01 -26.20 -12.88
CA ASN A 712 2.57 -25.92 -13.03
C ASN A 712 2.16 -24.70 -12.19
N PHE A 713 2.52 -24.69 -10.91
CA PHE A 713 2.22 -23.56 -10.02
C PHE A 713 3.01 -22.30 -10.42
N GLY A 714 4.29 -22.42 -10.75
CA GLY A 714 5.10 -21.29 -11.18
C GLY A 714 4.54 -20.60 -12.43
N ILE A 715 4.10 -21.38 -13.42
CA ILE A 715 3.53 -20.84 -14.67
C ILE A 715 2.16 -20.18 -14.41
N ILE A 716 1.30 -20.79 -13.57
CA ILE A 716 0.06 -20.12 -13.09
C ILE A 716 0.39 -18.73 -12.54
N TYR A 717 1.50 -18.61 -11.80
CA TYR A 717 1.87 -17.38 -11.11
C TYR A 717 2.73 -16.39 -11.91
N GLY A 718 2.88 -16.62 -13.21
CA GLY A 718 3.69 -15.76 -14.09
C GLY A 718 5.18 -15.77 -13.74
N ILE A 719 5.71 -16.91 -13.30
CA ILE A 719 7.14 -17.06 -13.01
C ILE A 719 7.96 -16.80 -14.29
N SER A 720 9.06 -16.07 -14.15
CA SER A 720 10.01 -15.90 -15.26
C SER A 720 10.90 -17.14 -15.40
N SER A 721 11.49 -17.34 -16.57
CA SER A 721 12.52 -18.39 -16.77
C SER A 721 13.68 -18.25 -15.77
N PHE A 722 14.01 -17.04 -15.33
CA PHE A 722 14.97 -16.83 -14.25
C PHE A 722 14.48 -17.37 -12.91
N GLY A 723 13.24 -17.08 -12.52
CA GLY A 723 12.65 -17.60 -11.28
C GLY A 723 12.60 -19.12 -11.29
N LEU A 724 12.07 -19.71 -12.37
CA LEU A 724 11.95 -21.16 -12.51
C LEU A 724 13.33 -21.85 -12.51
N SER A 725 14.35 -21.23 -13.08
CA SER A 725 15.73 -21.75 -13.05
C SER A 725 16.29 -21.84 -11.63
N GLN A 726 15.94 -20.91 -10.74
CA GLN A 726 16.36 -20.94 -9.34
C GLN A 726 15.61 -22.04 -8.58
N ASP A 727 14.29 -22.11 -8.74
CA ASP A 727 13.43 -23.07 -8.02
C ASP A 727 13.78 -24.53 -8.35
N LEU A 728 14.09 -24.80 -9.62
CA LEU A 728 14.44 -26.14 -10.09
C LEU A 728 15.95 -26.42 -10.10
N SER A 729 16.79 -25.42 -9.78
CA SER A 729 18.25 -25.52 -9.88
C SER A 729 18.74 -25.99 -11.27
N ILE A 730 18.14 -25.46 -12.33
CA ILE A 730 18.47 -25.75 -13.75
C ILE A 730 19.01 -24.50 -14.46
N SER A 731 19.51 -24.64 -15.69
CA SER A 731 19.91 -23.47 -16.48
C SER A 731 18.71 -22.61 -16.90
N ARG A 732 18.93 -21.31 -17.13
CA ARG A 732 17.88 -20.42 -17.67
C ARG A 732 17.34 -20.89 -19.03
N LYS A 733 18.18 -21.56 -19.82
CA LYS A 733 17.80 -22.08 -21.15
C LYS A 733 16.80 -23.23 -20.99
N GLU A 734 17.13 -24.21 -20.16
CA GLU A 734 16.22 -25.33 -19.85
C GLU A 734 14.90 -24.84 -19.25
N ALA A 735 14.95 -23.85 -18.33
CA ALA A 735 13.75 -23.26 -17.77
C ALA A 735 12.85 -22.57 -18.81
N SER A 736 13.44 -21.86 -19.79
CA SER A 736 12.68 -21.29 -20.91
C SER A 736 12.06 -22.38 -21.79
N GLU A 737 12.83 -23.42 -22.12
CA GLU A 737 12.35 -24.56 -22.93
C GLU A 737 11.16 -25.26 -22.24
N TYR A 738 11.21 -25.44 -20.91
CA TYR A 738 10.09 -26.00 -20.14
C TYR A 738 8.82 -25.15 -20.20
N ILE A 739 8.94 -23.83 -20.10
CA ILE A 739 7.80 -22.91 -20.19
C ILE A 739 7.19 -22.95 -21.61
N GLU A 740 8.03 -22.92 -22.65
CA GLU A 740 7.59 -22.99 -24.04
C GLU A 740 6.86 -24.30 -24.33
N GLN A 741 7.42 -25.42 -23.87
CA GLN A 741 6.81 -26.73 -24.04
C GLN A 741 5.49 -26.87 -23.28
N TYR A 742 5.40 -26.33 -22.07
CA TYR A 742 4.15 -26.30 -21.31
C TYR A 742 3.03 -25.58 -22.08
N PHE A 743 3.32 -24.41 -22.65
CA PHE A 743 2.33 -23.68 -23.47
C PHE A 743 2.05 -24.35 -24.82
N ALA A 744 3.01 -25.10 -25.38
CA ALA A 744 2.76 -25.93 -26.56
C ALA A 744 1.83 -27.12 -26.24
N THR A 745 1.95 -27.71 -25.05
CA THR A 745 1.00 -28.72 -24.58
C THR A 745 -0.37 -28.11 -24.37
N TYR A 746 -0.47 -27.00 -23.63
CA TYR A 746 -1.71 -26.36 -23.19
C TYR A 746 -1.87 -24.96 -23.83
N PRO A 747 -2.23 -24.89 -25.14
CA PRO A 747 -2.17 -23.67 -25.92
C PRO A 747 -3.15 -22.58 -25.45
N HIS A 748 -4.30 -22.95 -24.87
CA HIS A 748 -5.30 -21.95 -24.46
C HIS A 748 -4.88 -21.22 -23.18
N ILE A 749 -4.03 -21.82 -22.35
CA ILE A 749 -3.54 -21.22 -21.11
C ILE A 749 -2.74 -19.94 -21.40
N LYS A 750 -1.86 -19.94 -22.41
CA LYS A 750 -1.06 -18.77 -22.75
C LYS A 750 -1.93 -17.59 -23.18
N GLY A 751 -2.87 -17.86 -24.09
CA GLY A 751 -3.83 -16.86 -24.56
C GLY A 751 -4.70 -16.30 -23.43
N PHE A 752 -5.12 -17.16 -22.49
CA PHE A 752 -5.85 -16.76 -21.31
C PHE A 752 -5.04 -15.82 -20.40
N ILE A 753 -3.82 -16.20 -20.02
CA ILE A 753 -2.94 -15.40 -19.15
C ILE A 753 -2.63 -14.04 -19.77
N ASP A 754 -2.27 -14.01 -21.05
CA ASP A 754 -2.00 -12.75 -21.77
C ASP A 754 -3.27 -11.89 -21.88
N GLY A 755 -4.43 -12.53 -22.06
CA GLY A 755 -5.75 -11.89 -22.04
C GLY A 755 -6.10 -11.26 -20.70
N LEU A 756 -5.78 -11.90 -19.58
CA LEU A 756 -5.98 -11.33 -18.23
C LEU A 756 -5.18 -10.04 -18.05
N VAL A 757 -3.90 -10.04 -18.45
CA VAL A 757 -3.05 -8.85 -18.37
C VAL A 757 -3.56 -7.74 -19.29
N ALA A 758 -3.95 -8.06 -20.52
CA ALA A 758 -4.49 -7.09 -21.46
C ALA A 758 -5.79 -6.46 -20.95
N SER A 759 -6.69 -7.27 -20.39
CA SER A 759 -7.93 -6.82 -19.76
C SER A 759 -7.65 -5.91 -18.56
N ALA A 760 -6.72 -6.29 -17.68
CA ALA A 760 -6.35 -5.49 -16.52
C ALA A 760 -5.70 -4.15 -16.90
N LYS A 761 -4.86 -4.11 -17.94
CA LYS A 761 -4.31 -2.85 -18.48
C LYS A 761 -5.39 -1.94 -19.05
N LYS A 762 -6.42 -2.51 -19.68
CA LYS A 762 -7.53 -1.75 -20.25
C LYS A 762 -8.48 -1.21 -19.17
N ASN A 763 -8.83 -2.05 -18.20
CA ASN A 763 -9.88 -1.75 -17.22
C ASN A 763 -9.34 -1.13 -15.92
N GLY A 764 -8.05 -1.28 -15.65
CA GLY A 764 -7.40 -0.86 -14.39
C GLY A 764 -7.56 -1.85 -13.22
N TYR A 765 -8.20 -3.00 -13.44
CA TYR A 765 -8.45 -4.02 -12.42
C TYR A 765 -8.49 -5.44 -13.00
N SER A 766 -8.28 -6.42 -12.15
CA SER A 766 -8.48 -7.85 -12.43
C SER A 766 -9.80 -8.35 -11.83
N THR A 767 -10.39 -9.42 -12.39
CA THR A 767 -11.71 -9.91 -11.98
C THR A 767 -11.73 -11.42 -11.77
N THR A 768 -12.33 -11.91 -10.68
CA THR A 768 -12.54 -13.36 -10.42
C THR A 768 -13.70 -13.90 -11.25
N MET A 769 -13.88 -15.23 -11.28
CA MET A 769 -15.02 -15.83 -12.00
C MET A 769 -16.39 -15.46 -11.39
N PHE A 770 -16.40 -15.02 -10.12
CA PHE A 770 -17.60 -14.52 -9.44
C PHE A 770 -17.76 -12.99 -9.53
N GLY A 771 -16.90 -12.30 -10.29
CA GLY A 771 -17.03 -10.85 -10.51
C GLY A 771 -16.29 -9.97 -9.50
N ARG A 772 -15.55 -10.54 -8.54
CA ARG A 772 -14.77 -9.74 -7.57
C ARG A 772 -13.68 -8.97 -8.28
N ARG A 773 -13.60 -7.66 -8.06
CA ARG A 773 -12.58 -6.79 -8.68
C ARG A 773 -11.43 -6.53 -7.73
N ARG A 774 -10.21 -6.59 -8.25
CA ARG A 774 -8.99 -6.10 -7.58
C ARG A 774 -8.31 -5.06 -8.46
N PRO A 775 -8.27 -3.78 -8.06
CA PRO A 775 -7.50 -2.74 -8.75
C PRO A 775 -6.02 -3.10 -8.88
N VAL A 776 -5.40 -2.72 -10.00
CA VAL A 776 -3.98 -2.99 -10.30
C VAL A 776 -3.28 -1.72 -10.79
N PRO A 777 -3.14 -0.68 -9.93
CA PRO A 777 -2.53 0.59 -10.31
C PRO A 777 -1.07 0.44 -10.78
N GLU A 778 -0.38 -0.62 -10.36
CA GLU A 778 1.01 -0.89 -10.72
C GLU A 778 1.23 -1.04 -12.24
N LEU A 779 0.19 -1.39 -12.99
CA LEU A 779 0.24 -1.51 -14.45
C LEU A 779 0.47 -0.16 -15.16
N ASN A 780 0.11 0.95 -14.54
CA ASN A 780 0.26 2.31 -15.09
C ASN A 780 1.61 2.95 -14.77
N SER A 781 2.42 2.34 -13.91
CA SER A 781 3.71 2.90 -13.48
C SER A 781 4.71 2.99 -14.64
N SER A 782 5.49 4.07 -14.73
CA SER A 782 6.65 4.14 -15.64
C SER A 782 7.83 3.25 -15.20
N ASN A 783 7.82 2.72 -13.97
CA ASN A 783 8.82 1.78 -13.47
C ASN A 783 8.58 0.35 -13.98
N PHE A 784 9.54 -0.20 -14.72
CA PHE A 784 9.46 -1.55 -15.29
C PHE A 784 9.23 -2.65 -14.25
N MET A 785 9.90 -2.58 -13.09
CA MET A 785 9.75 -3.60 -12.03
C MET A 785 8.36 -3.56 -11.40
N GLN A 786 7.80 -2.36 -11.23
CA GLN A 786 6.44 -2.19 -10.69
C GLN A 786 5.40 -2.67 -11.69
N ARG A 787 5.54 -2.35 -12.98
CA ARG A 787 4.66 -2.91 -14.03
C ARG A 787 4.71 -4.42 -14.08
N GLN A 788 5.91 -5.02 -14.04
CA GLN A 788 6.04 -6.49 -14.06
C GLN A 788 5.40 -7.13 -12.82
N PHE A 789 5.44 -6.45 -11.67
CA PHE A 789 4.71 -6.88 -10.49
C PHE A 789 3.19 -6.77 -10.69
N GLY A 790 2.70 -5.68 -11.28
CA GLY A 790 1.29 -5.52 -11.67
C GLY A 790 0.82 -6.59 -12.66
N GLU A 791 1.64 -6.98 -13.63
CA GLU A 791 1.32 -8.07 -14.57
C GLU A 791 1.14 -9.40 -13.83
N ARG A 792 2.02 -9.74 -12.88
CA ARG A 792 1.85 -10.94 -12.03
C ARG A 792 0.59 -10.85 -11.18
N ILE A 793 0.26 -9.69 -10.63
CA ILE A 793 -0.98 -9.47 -9.90
C ILE A 793 -2.20 -9.76 -10.79
N ALA A 794 -2.21 -9.25 -12.02
CA ALA A 794 -3.30 -9.41 -12.96
C ALA A 794 -3.52 -10.88 -13.38
N MET A 795 -2.43 -11.67 -13.46
CA MET A 795 -2.51 -13.11 -13.73
C MET A 795 -3.04 -13.89 -12.52
N ASN A 796 -2.57 -13.57 -11.31
CA ASN A 796 -2.78 -14.42 -10.14
C ASN A 796 -4.12 -14.18 -9.46
N SER A 797 -4.56 -12.91 -9.40
CA SER A 797 -5.73 -12.50 -8.63
C SER A 797 -7.03 -13.16 -9.10
N PRO A 798 -7.31 -13.30 -10.41
CA PRO A 798 -8.49 -14.01 -10.88
C PRO A 798 -8.56 -15.45 -10.39
N ILE A 799 -7.44 -16.18 -10.37
CA ILE A 799 -7.39 -17.59 -9.99
C ILE A 799 -7.47 -17.74 -8.47
N GLN A 800 -6.60 -17.05 -7.74
CA GLN A 800 -6.56 -17.12 -6.27
C GLN A 800 -7.82 -16.56 -5.62
N GLY A 801 -8.37 -15.47 -6.17
CA GLY A 801 -9.60 -14.89 -5.68
C GLY A 801 -10.81 -15.76 -5.98
N SER A 802 -10.86 -16.44 -7.13
CA SER A 802 -11.90 -17.44 -7.40
C SER A 802 -11.82 -18.61 -6.41
N ALA A 803 -10.62 -19.09 -6.07
CA ALA A 803 -10.47 -20.13 -5.03
C ALA A 803 -10.95 -19.63 -3.66
N ALA A 804 -10.66 -18.38 -3.32
CA ALA A 804 -11.15 -17.74 -2.10
C ALA A 804 -12.68 -17.61 -2.09
N ASP A 805 -13.30 -17.25 -3.22
CA ASP A 805 -14.76 -17.17 -3.34
C ASP A 805 -15.39 -18.56 -3.17
N ILE A 806 -14.83 -19.61 -3.79
CA ILE A 806 -15.33 -21.00 -3.70
C ILE A 806 -15.27 -21.53 -2.27
N ILE A 807 -14.14 -21.36 -1.56
CA ILE A 807 -14.04 -21.84 -0.17
C ILE A 807 -15.03 -21.10 0.74
N LYS A 808 -15.27 -19.79 0.53
CA LYS A 808 -16.28 -19.03 1.28
C LYS A 808 -17.69 -19.57 1.04
N ILE A 809 -18.06 -19.84 -0.22
CA ILE A 809 -19.35 -20.44 -0.56
C ILE A 809 -19.49 -21.81 0.11
N ALA A 810 -18.44 -22.63 0.06
CA ALA A 810 -18.42 -23.93 0.70
C ALA A 810 -18.60 -23.82 2.23
N MET A 811 -17.94 -22.86 2.89
CA MET A 811 -18.10 -22.62 4.32
C MET A 811 -19.54 -22.29 4.70
N ILE A 812 -20.19 -21.42 3.91
CA ILE A 812 -21.59 -21.02 4.12
C ILE A 812 -22.51 -22.23 3.95
N ASN A 813 -22.32 -23.01 2.88
CA ASN A 813 -23.13 -24.18 2.58
C ASN A 813 -22.97 -25.29 3.64
N VAL A 814 -21.73 -25.60 4.05
CA VAL A 814 -21.44 -26.58 5.11
C VAL A 814 -22.03 -26.11 6.44
N SER A 815 -21.82 -24.85 6.84
CA SER A 815 -22.38 -24.31 8.09
C SER A 815 -23.91 -24.39 8.11
N ARG A 816 -24.56 -24.06 6.98
CA ARG A 816 -26.01 -24.19 6.82
C ARG A 816 -26.44 -25.65 6.92
N ALA A 817 -25.81 -26.56 6.19
CA ALA A 817 -26.14 -27.98 6.19
C ALA A 817 -25.99 -28.62 7.58
N LEU A 818 -24.95 -28.28 8.34
CA LEU A 818 -24.79 -28.73 9.73
C LEU A 818 -25.97 -28.28 10.61
N LYS A 819 -26.40 -27.01 10.46
CA LYS A 819 -27.52 -26.43 11.22
C LYS A 819 -28.87 -27.04 10.81
N ASP A 820 -29.13 -27.16 9.51
CA ASP A 820 -30.40 -27.69 8.98
C ASP A 820 -30.62 -29.16 9.37
N ASN A 821 -29.53 -29.94 9.48
CA ASN A 821 -29.57 -31.31 9.96
C ASN A 821 -29.52 -31.43 11.50
N ASN A 822 -29.52 -30.32 12.24
CA ASN A 822 -29.43 -30.25 13.70
C ASN A 822 -28.23 -31.00 14.28
N LEU A 823 -27.09 -30.98 13.59
CA LEU A 823 -25.87 -31.65 14.02
C LEU A 823 -25.16 -30.86 15.12
N LYS A 824 -24.54 -31.57 16.06
CA LYS A 824 -23.77 -30.99 17.17
C LYS A 824 -22.38 -30.54 16.72
N SER A 825 -21.83 -31.22 15.71
CA SER A 825 -20.51 -30.98 15.12
C SER A 825 -20.33 -29.54 14.63
N LYS A 826 -19.11 -29.01 14.73
CA LYS A 826 -18.80 -27.57 14.51
C LYS A 826 -17.61 -27.38 13.58
N MET A 827 -17.75 -26.45 12.64
CA MET A 827 -16.61 -25.92 11.89
C MET A 827 -15.76 -25.06 12.81
N ILE A 828 -14.46 -25.36 12.90
CA ILE A 828 -13.57 -24.70 13.86
C ILE A 828 -12.47 -23.90 13.20
N LEU A 829 -11.92 -24.35 12.06
CA LEU A 829 -10.85 -23.65 11.36
C LEU A 829 -11.03 -23.68 9.84
N GLN A 830 -10.50 -22.64 9.20
CA GLN A 830 -10.27 -22.58 7.78
C GLN A 830 -8.81 -22.19 7.53
N VAL A 831 -8.09 -23.02 6.76
CA VAL A 831 -6.67 -22.81 6.44
C VAL A 831 -6.47 -22.97 4.95
N HIS A 832 -6.24 -21.85 4.24
CA HIS A 832 -6.07 -21.86 2.77
C HIS A 832 -7.27 -22.42 2.00
N ASP A 833 -7.26 -23.68 1.60
CA ASP A 833 -8.30 -24.42 0.91
C ASP A 833 -8.86 -25.59 1.73
N GLU A 834 -8.44 -25.68 3.00
CA GLU A 834 -8.76 -26.69 4.01
C GLU A 834 -9.87 -26.19 4.96
N LEU A 835 -10.85 -27.07 5.27
CA LEU A 835 -11.84 -26.89 6.34
C LEU A 835 -11.68 -27.98 7.41
N LEU A 836 -11.53 -27.56 8.66
CA LEU A 836 -11.45 -28.46 9.81
C LEU A 836 -12.74 -28.43 10.62
N ILE A 837 -13.36 -29.59 10.78
CA ILE A 837 -14.60 -29.77 11.56
C ILE A 837 -14.32 -30.62 12.80
N GLU A 838 -14.69 -30.12 13.97
CA GLU A 838 -14.77 -30.91 15.19
C GLU A 838 -16.08 -31.69 15.18
N THR A 839 -15.97 -33.01 15.02
CA THR A 839 -17.08 -33.89 14.65
C THR A 839 -17.35 -34.90 15.74
N TYR A 840 -18.59 -35.00 16.20
CA TYR A 840 -18.97 -36.05 17.15
C TYR A 840 -18.89 -37.42 16.47
N GLU A 841 -18.38 -38.42 17.18
CA GLU A 841 -18.18 -39.77 16.62
C GLU A 841 -19.49 -40.39 16.08
N ASP A 842 -20.64 -40.06 16.66
CA ASP A 842 -21.97 -40.52 16.19
C ASP A 842 -22.50 -39.76 14.95
N GLU A 843 -21.82 -38.68 14.54
CA GLU A 843 -22.19 -37.82 13.40
C GLU A 843 -21.18 -37.91 12.24
N GLU A 844 -20.09 -38.69 12.36
CA GLU A 844 -18.96 -38.72 11.42
C GLU A 844 -19.37 -38.93 9.96
N ASP A 845 -20.12 -40.00 9.67
CA ASP A 845 -20.60 -40.32 8.32
C ASP A 845 -21.44 -39.17 7.72
N ALA A 846 -22.31 -38.57 8.53
CA ALA A 846 -23.20 -37.50 8.09
C ALA A 846 -22.41 -36.22 7.78
N VAL A 847 -21.45 -35.84 8.64
CA VAL A 847 -20.60 -34.66 8.45
C VAL A 847 -19.66 -34.86 7.27
N ARG A 848 -19.08 -36.05 7.11
CA ARG A 848 -18.24 -36.41 5.95
C ARG A 848 -19.00 -36.23 4.64
N GLN A 849 -20.24 -36.73 4.56
CA GLN A 849 -21.08 -36.56 3.38
C GLN A 849 -21.44 -35.08 3.13
N ILE A 850 -21.76 -34.32 4.19
CA ILE A 850 -22.00 -32.88 4.11
C ILE A 850 -20.78 -32.15 3.54
N LEU A 851 -19.57 -32.47 4.00
CA LEU A 851 -18.33 -31.87 3.49
C LEU A 851 -18.15 -32.16 2.01
N ILE A 852 -18.22 -33.43 1.60
CA ILE A 852 -18.06 -33.84 0.20
C ILE A 852 -19.09 -33.14 -0.69
N ASP A 853 -20.38 -33.17 -0.33
CA ASP A 853 -21.45 -32.63 -1.16
C ASP A 853 -21.38 -31.10 -1.26
N ASN A 854 -21.21 -30.40 -0.14
CA ASN A 854 -21.29 -28.93 -0.14
C ASN A 854 -20.02 -28.26 -0.66
N MET A 855 -18.84 -28.89 -0.49
CA MET A 855 -17.60 -28.39 -1.06
C MET A 855 -17.51 -28.71 -2.56
N THR A 856 -17.81 -29.94 -2.99
CA THR A 856 -17.76 -30.30 -4.42
C THR A 856 -18.75 -29.47 -5.24
N ASN A 857 -19.92 -29.13 -4.68
CA ASN A 857 -20.95 -28.34 -5.36
C ASN A 857 -20.87 -26.83 -5.07
N ALA A 858 -19.82 -26.35 -4.41
CA ALA A 858 -19.65 -24.91 -4.13
C ALA A 858 -19.51 -24.07 -5.40
N ALA A 859 -19.06 -24.67 -6.51
CA ALA A 859 -19.03 -24.03 -7.82
C ALA A 859 -19.23 -25.03 -8.96
N SER A 860 -19.90 -24.58 -10.03
CA SER A 860 -20.07 -25.37 -11.25
C SER A 860 -18.92 -25.10 -12.22
N LEU A 861 -17.88 -25.94 -12.18
CA LEU A 861 -16.72 -25.86 -13.07
C LEU A 861 -16.85 -26.83 -14.27
N ARG A 862 -15.96 -26.68 -15.26
CA ARG A 862 -15.87 -27.61 -16.42
C ARG A 862 -15.11 -28.91 -16.09
N VAL A 863 -14.49 -28.92 -14.92
CA VAL A 863 -13.77 -30.05 -14.33
C VAL A 863 -14.38 -30.27 -12.94
N PRO A 864 -14.47 -31.52 -12.45
CA PRO A 864 -15.01 -31.78 -11.12
C PRO A 864 -14.15 -31.09 -10.06
N LEU A 865 -14.76 -30.53 -9.02
CA LEU A 865 -14.05 -30.25 -7.77
C LEU A 865 -13.89 -31.58 -7.03
N GLU A 866 -12.75 -31.80 -6.41
CA GLU A 866 -12.48 -32.99 -5.60
C GLU A 866 -12.01 -32.56 -4.22
N VAL A 867 -12.50 -33.26 -3.21
CA VAL A 867 -12.25 -32.99 -1.80
C VAL A 867 -11.73 -34.27 -1.17
N ASP A 868 -10.57 -34.20 -0.53
CA ASP A 868 -10.02 -35.29 0.26
C ASP A 868 -10.44 -35.06 1.71
N VAL A 869 -11.20 -36.00 2.29
CA VAL A 869 -11.68 -35.90 3.67
C VAL A 869 -11.03 -36.97 4.51
N LYS A 870 -10.25 -36.54 5.50
CA LYS A 870 -9.52 -37.41 6.41
C LYS A 870 -9.98 -37.22 7.84
N GLU A 871 -9.82 -38.28 8.63
CA GLU A 871 -10.15 -38.31 10.04
C GLU A 871 -8.87 -38.41 10.87
N GLY A 872 -8.86 -37.77 12.05
CA GLY A 872 -7.81 -37.96 13.03
C GLY A 872 -8.21 -37.56 14.45
N HIS A 873 -7.48 -38.08 15.43
CA HIS A 873 -7.64 -37.69 16.84
C HIS A 873 -6.79 -36.47 17.24
N ASP A 874 -5.99 -35.97 16.32
CA ASP A 874 -5.30 -34.69 16.40
C ASP A 874 -5.19 -34.11 14.98
N TRP A 875 -4.86 -32.82 14.87
CA TRP A 875 -4.81 -32.16 13.56
C TRP A 875 -3.64 -32.64 12.69
N LEU A 876 -2.64 -33.32 13.25
CA LEU A 876 -1.59 -33.95 12.46
C LEU A 876 -2.08 -35.25 11.81
N GLU A 877 -2.83 -36.07 12.56
CA GLU A 877 -3.41 -37.33 12.06
C GLU A 877 -4.46 -37.08 10.98
N ALA A 878 -5.27 -36.03 11.14
CA ALA A 878 -6.30 -35.68 10.17
C ALA A 878 -5.74 -35.11 8.85
N HIS A 879 -4.48 -34.67 8.79
CA HIS A 879 -3.93 -33.90 7.65
C HIS A 879 -3.10 -34.68 6.62
#